data_AF-A0A950N713-F1
#
_entry.id   AF-A0A950N713-F1
#
_cell.length_a   1.000
_cell.length_b   1.000
_cell.length_c   1.000
_cell.angle_alpha   90.00
_cell.angle_beta   90.00
_cell.angle_gamma   90.00
#
_symmetry.space_group_name_H-M   'P 1'
#
loop_
_entity.id
_entity.type
_entity.pdbx_description
1 polymer ?
#
loop_
_entity_poly.entity_id
_entity_poly.type
_entity_poly.pdbx_seq_one_letter_code
_entity_poly.pdbx_strand_id
1 'polypeptide(L)'
;MRIWISIALTLAVMAAGCSTSQPQKAAEPAPAPADAPAAKPAAPEAARPQSGSEWEELLNKLKANYAVTEQQKASQADEHYRLAERYYTAGDFEKAEVECQKALQLSSNHAPARALYTEVQFILGKGKATPATQEYDSFMKEALVRHQQLLIEIDNAYERGKRDYNMGEYDNAEREFRKILEFSKWMPTGIELETRRKSALDMLEHTRESKRQKDVDEEKVRLRLIEEEKARDEYKRLIDQKRELELLFGQAQMYFEQEQYVRCVEICEKILYINTNLTSVAEMRNVAQRLQHMKMGRDNLKNYIEEWKRTFEQIELNATVQADELEFPNMEIWREKIQRRQPKGIQAMSEEINDEDKTIVDKLHSIRITIDMQNAPLTAIVDYIREISGLNIHISGIDNPDAEMISFKVQDIVLDGALRLMLQPRNKAYMVRDGVVLITTADALKKRVKLDLYDVQDLTYGMADFPGVDISLATDSIGTAVAAGEEAKQQFTGEDLANLIKNTIHKDQWEEADGKSIQFQNGLLIVRNSVDMHKQIRKFLSDLRASTSMLVSVETRFLSVESDFLQEVGMDFRDVNAVGNQFNRVQGISTLTDIQPGYVLGAIDQAFIAPGNGLPATSAGITGVFGNSVARSMGARIQNIMVGDFLVNRFFSQIYRPDGGGTLQWTLLDDISFEVIMRLVSRSEKNHILTAPKLTLFNTQRGNFRISNQMAYIR
;
A
#
# COMPACT_ATOMS: atom_id res chain seq x y z
N MET A 1 -6.17 -40.90 35.49
CA MET A 1 -5.05 -41.18 34.55
C MET A 1 -4.18 -39.91 34.52
N ARG A 2 -2.84 -39.94 34.62
CA ARG A 2 -1.85 -40.50 33.67
C ARG A 2 -2.01 -39.84 32.29
N ILE A 3 -1.45 -38.65 32.02
CA ILE A 3 -0.04 -38.19 31.86
C ILE A 3 0.55 -38.56 30.47
N TRP A 4 1.37 -37.65 29.93
CA TRP A 4 2.24 -37.65 28.73
C TRP A 4 1.70 -36.75 27.57
N ILE A 5 2.33 -35.61 27.17
CA ILE A 5 3.73 -35.22 26.82
C ILE A 5 3.99 -35.47 25.31
N SER A 6 3.92 -34.46 24.43
CA SER A 6 4.98 -33.48 23.99
C SER A 6 5.89 -34.01 22.86
N ILE A 7 6.74 -33.12 22.26
CA ILE A 7 7.66 -33.29 21.09
C ILE A 7 7.05 -32.75 19.77
N ALA A 8 7.76 -32.00 18.91
CA ALA A 8 8.92 -31.12 19.13
C ALA A 8 9.09 -30.07 17.99
N LEU A 9 9.54 -28.89 18.44
CA LEU A 9 10.52 -27.99 17.83
C LEU A 9 11.51 -28.60 16.80
N THR A 10 11.69 -27.92 15.67
CA THR A 10 12.93 -27.93 14.85
C THR A 10 13.26 -26.52 14.37
N LEU A 11 14.53 -26.11 14.42
CA LEU A 11 14.95 -24.72 14.23
C LEU A 11 16.32 -24.66 13.54
N ALA A 12 16.39 -24.09 12.33
CA ALA A 12 17.60 -23.66 11.63
C ALA A 12 17.21 -22.44 10.76
N VAL A 13 17.86 -21.28 10.75
CA VAL A 13 19.29 -20.93 10.82
C VAL A 13 20.06 -21.29 9.55
N MET A 14 19.97 -20.39 8.57
CA MET A 14 21.12 -19.94 7.79
C MET A 14 21.13 -18.41 7.77
N ALA A 15 22.30 -17.82 7.56
CA ALA A 15 22.52 -16.37 7.58
C ALA A 15 23.54 -15.96 6.50
N ALA A 16 23.68 -14.64 6.31
CA ALA A 16 24.52 -13.95 5.32
C ALA A 16 24.05 -14.07 3.85
N GLY A 17 23.98 -12.92 3.17
CA GLY A 17 23.49 -12.81 1.79
C GLY A 17 23.32 -11.38 1.25
N CYS A 18 23.77 -10.34 1.97
CA CYS A 18 23.75 -8.97 1.46
C CYS A 18 24.98 -8.70 0.59
N SER A 19 24.79 -8.51 -0.71
CA SER A 19 25.82 -7.99 -1.62
C SER A 19 25.22 -7.04 -2.67
N THR A 20 25.09 -5.76 -2.30
CA THR A 20 24.78 -4.68 -3.24
C THR A 20 25.93 -4.54 -4.24
N SER A 21 25.63 -4.54 -5.55
CA SER A 21 26.64 -4.46 -6.62
C SER A 21 26.75 -3.06 -7.22
N GLN A 22 27.96 -2.67 -7.63
CA GLN A 22 28.38 -1.31 -8.07
C GLN A 22 28.54 -0.31 -6.91
N PRO A 23 29.44 0.70 -7.02
CA PRO A 23 30.16 1.14 -8.21
C PRO A 23 31.70 1.13 -8.09
N GLN A 24 32.41 1.19 -9.24
CA GLN A 24 33.50 2.16 -9.43
C GLN A 24 33.88 2.34 -10.91
N LYS A 25 34.60 3.44 -11.19
CA LYS A 25 34.96 3.93 -12.53
C LYS A 25 36.35 4.58 -12.47
N ALA A 26 37.30 4.05 -13.24
CA ALA A 26 38.62 4.64 -13.52
C ALA A 26 38.98 4.24 -14.98
N ALA A 27 39.34 5.12 -15.92
CA ALA A 27 40.28 6.25 -15.93
C ALA A 27 41.67 5.83 -16.48
N GLU A 28 42.01 6.42 -17.62
CA GLU A 28 43.21 6.21 -18.43
C GLU A 28 44.29 7.26 -18.06
N PRO A 29 45.60 6.96 -18.23
CA PRO A 29 46.37 7.77 -19.20
C PRO A 29 47.48 6.99 -19.95
N ALA A 30 48.15 7.67 -20.89
CA ALA A 30 49.14 7.14 -21.85
C ALA A 30 50.62 7.50 -21.49
N PRO A 31 51.55 7.75 -22.44
CA PRO A 31 52.38 6.77 -23.18
C PRO A 31 53.91 6.89 -22.93
N ALA A 32 54.72 6.11 -23.67
CA ALA A 32 56.20 6.08 -23.61
C ALA A 32 56.86 6.17 -25.03
N PRO A 33 58.17 6.49 -25.17
CA PRO A 33 58.75 7.10 -26.38
C PRO A 33 59.53 6.15 -27.34
N ALA A 34 60.27 6.73 -28.30
CA ALA A 34 60.83 6.09 -29.51
C ALA A 34 62.38 6.16 -29.63
N ASP A 35 62.97 5.46 -30.63
CA ASP A 35 64.33 5.72 -31.14
C ASP A 35 64.55 5.19 -32.60
N ALA A 36 65.72 5.43 -33.23
CA ALA A 36 65.91 5.44 -34.71
C ALA A 36 67.01 4.47 -35.33
N PRO A 37 67.64 4.64 -36.55
CA PRO A 37 67.75 3.53 -37.54
C PRO A 37 69.18 3.21 -38.13
N ALA A 38 69.29 2.24 -39.07
CA ALA A 38 70.54 1.85 -39.80
C ALA A 38 70.30 1.31 -41.25
N ALA A 39 71.36 1.15 -42.10
CA ALA A 39 71.25 0.87 -43.57
C ALA A 39 72.52 0.23 -44.27
N LYS A 40 72.46 0.01 -45.62
CA LYS A 40 73.48 -0.50 -46.64
C LYS A 40 73.42 -2.03 -46.98
N PRO A 41 74.08 -2.59 -48.06
CA PRO A 41 74.94 -2.08 -49.16
C PRO A 41 74.53 -2.49 -50.63
N ALA A 42 75.45 -2.62 -51.63
CA ALA A 42 75.19 -2.70 -53.12
C ALA A 42 76.29 -3.41 -54.01
N ALA A 43 76.21 -3.27 -55.37
CA ALA A 43 77.18 -3.64 -56.49
C ALA A 43 77.15 -5.10 -57.06
N PRO A 44 77.91 -5.55 -58.13
CA PRO A 44 78.77 -4.93 -59.21
C PRO A 44 78.29 -5.37 -60.67
N GLU A 45 78.99 -5.60 -61.82
CA GLU A 45 80.36 -5.50 -62.46
C GLU A 45 80.28 -5.63 -64.05
N ALA A 46 81.40 -5.84 -64.79
CA ALA A 46 81.60 -6.43 -66.16
C ALA A 46 81.52 -5.53 -67.45
N ALA A 47 82.36 -5.64 -68.52
CA ALA A 47 83.61 -6.42 -68.81
C ALA A 47 84.49 -5.84 -69.99
N ARG A 48 85.54 -6.58 -70.43
CA ARG A 48 86.78 -6.23 -71.22
C ARG A 48 86.71 -6.61 -72.76
N PRO A 49 87.76 -6.70 -73.66
CA PRO A 49 89.26 -6.65 -73.48
C PRO A 49 90.21 -6.10 -74.62
N GLN A 50 91.51 -5.91 -74.24
CA GLN A 50 92.81 -6.11 -74.98
C GLN A 50 93.06 -5.45 -76.37
N SER A 51 94.26 -4.99 -76.78
CA SER A 51 95.66 -5.32 -76.38
C SER A 51 96.68 -4.20 -76.67
N GLY A 52 97.68 -3.97 -75.78
CA GLY A 52 98.79 -2.99 -75.98
C GLY A 52 99.90 -3.03 -74.90
N SER A 53 99.97 -4.13 -74.15
CA SER A 53 99.90 -4.05 -72.68
C SER A 53 101.22 -4.07 -71.89
N GLU A 54 102.37 -3.71 -72.48
CA GLU A 54 103.65 -3.65 -71.74
C GLU A 54 104.30 -2.26 -71.81
N TRP A 55 104.43 -1.66 -73.01
CA TRP A 55 104.89 -0.27 -73.12
C TRP A 55 103.87 0.73 -72.57
N GLU A 56 102.57 0.49 -72.78
CA GLU A 56 101.54 1.29 -72.13
C GLU A 56 101.52 1.09 -70.61
N GLU A 57 101.85 -0.10 -70.11
CA GLU A 57 101.87 -0.35 -68.67
C GLU A 57 103.08 0.29 -67.98
N LEU A 58 104.25 0.29 -68.61
CA LEU A 58 105.42 1.03 -68.13
C LEU A 58 105.19 2.55 -68.19
N LEU A 59 104.60 3.04 -69.29
CA LEU A 59 104.25 4.45 -69.45
C LEU A 59 103.17 4.87 -68.45
N ASN A 60 102.18 4.02 -68.17
CA ASN A 60 101.16 4.28 -67.16
C ASN A 60 101.70 4.15 -65.73
N LYS A 61 102.69 3.28 -65.45
CA LYS A 61 103.39 3.27 -64.15
C LYS A 61 104.22 4.54 -63.95
N LEU A 62 104.90 5.05 -64.98
CA LEU A 62 105.60 6.33 -64.92
C LEU A 62 104.63 7.52 -64.79
N LYS A 63 103.56 7.57 -65.58
CA LYS A 63 102.51 8.59 -65.48
C LYS A 63 101.79 8.54 -64.13
N ALA A 64 101.49 7.36 -63.60
CA ALA A 64 100.88 7.20 -62.28
C ALA A 64 101.81 7.66 -61.16
N ASN A 65 103.09 7.30 -61.19
CA ASN A 65 104.07 7.78 -60.20
C ASN A 65 104.23 9.31 -60.27
N TYR A 66 104.26 9.89 -61.47
CA TYR A 66 104.31 11.35 -61.65
C TYR A 66 103.03 12.04 -61.19
N ALA A 67 101.85 11.50 -61.54
CA ALA A 67 100.56 12.01 -61.12
C ALA A 67 100.34 11.90 -59.61
N VAL A 68 100.73 10.79 -58.97
CA VAL A 68 100.72 10.63 -57.51
C VAL A 68 101.65 11.66 -56.84
N THR A 69 102.80 11.97 -57.46
CA THR A 69 103.72 13.00 -56.96
C THR A 69 103.11 14.42 -57.06
N GLU A 70 102.41 14.76 -58.15
CA GLU A 70 101.64 16.01 -58.22
C GLU A 70 100.45 16.01 -57.25
N GLN A 71 99.73 14.91 -57.11
CA GLN A 71 98.55 14.80 -56.25
C GLN A 71 98.92 14.92 -54.76
N GLN A 72 100.09 14.40 -54.36
CA GLN A 72 100.66 14.65 -53.03
C GLN A 72 101.03 16.13 -52.82
N LYS A 73 101.68 16.78 -53.80
CA LYS A 73 101.98 18.23 -53.74
C LYS A 73 100.72 19.10 -53.70
N ALA A 74 99.68 18.72 -54.45
CA ALA A 74 98.38 19.39 -54.42
C ALA A 74 97.72 19.24 -53.03
N SER A 75 97.73 18.04 -52.44
CA SER A 75 97.21 17.82 -51.09
C SER A 75 97.98 18.62 -50.03
N GLN A 76 99.30 18.78 -50.17
CA GLN A 76 100.10 19.62 -49.27
C GLN A 76 99.82 21.12 -49.49
N ALA A 77 99.59 21.55 -50.74
CA ALA A 77 99.14 22.91 -51.03
C ALA A 77 97.75 23.20 -50.44
N ASP A 78 96.82 22.24 -50.47
CA ASP A 78 95.50 22.34 -49.83
C ASP A 78 95.60 22.45 -48.29
N GLU A 79 96.57 21.78 -47.66
CA GLU A 79 96.83 21.90 -46.21
C GLU A 79 97.39 23.29 -45.85
N HIS A 80 98.38 23.80 -46.61
CA HIS A 80 98.88 25.16 -46.42
C HIS A 80 97.82 26.22 -46.72
N TYR A 81 96.95 26.00 -47.72
CA TYR A 81 95.81 26.87 -48.01
C TYR A 81 94.82 26.95 -46.84
N ARG A 82 94.41 25.80 -46.27
CA ARG A 82 93.56 25.75 -45.07
C ARG A 82 94.22 26.39 -43.84
N LEU A 83 95.54 26.33 -43.73
CA LEU A 83 96.28 27.02 -42.67
C LEU A 83 96.28 28.54 -42.89
N ALA A 84 96.45 29.00 -44.13
CA ALA A 84 96.32 30.41 -44.49
C ALA A 84 94.90 30.95 -44.25
N GLU A 85 93.86 30.18 -44.58
CA GLU A 85 92.45 30.50 -44.30
C GLU A 85 92.18 30.68 -42.79
N ARG A 86 92.79 29.82 -41.94
CA ARG A 86 92.73 29.99 -40.48
C ARG A 86 93.43 31.27 -40.01
N TYR A 87 94.61 31.60 -40.52
CA TYR A 87 95.26 32.87 -40.18
C TYR A 87 94.50 34.09 -40.72
N TYR A 88 93.87 33.99 -41.89
CA TYR A 88 93.00 35.02 -42.47
C TYR A 88 91.79 35.30 -41.57
N THR A 89 91.06 34.26 -41.17
CA THR A 89 89.91 34.38 -40.25
C THR A 89 90.30 34.81 -38.84
N ALA A 90 91.56 34.62 -38.42
CA ALA A 90 92.12 35.16 -37.19
C ALA A 90 92.65 36.61 -37.32
N GLY A 91 92.64 37.21 -38.52
CA GLY A 91 93.15 38.55 -38.79
C GLY A 91 94.69 38.66 -38.85
N ASP A 92 95.41 37.55 -38.88
CA ASP A 92 96.87 37.47 -38.84
C ASP A 92 97.46 37.42 -40.28
N PHE A 93 97.16 38.48 -41.04
CA PHE A 93 97.31 38.50 -42.50
C PHE A 93 98.76 38.26 -42.99
N GLU A 94 99.78 38.68 -42.24
CA GLU A 94 101.18 38.44 -42.61
C GLU A 94 101.54 36.94 -42.59
N LYS A 95 100.95 36.16 -41.67
CA LYS A 95 101.14 34.69 -41.65
C LYS A 95 100.34 34.02 -42.76
N ALA A 96 99.14 34.54 -43.07
CA ALA A 96 98.37 34.08 -44.22
C ALA A 96 99.11 34.33 -45.55
N GLU A 97 99.84 35.44 -45.69
CA GLU A 97 100.69 35.72 -46.87
C GLU A 97 101.75 34.61 -47.07
N VAL A 98 102.45 34.25 -46.00
CA VAL A 98 103.54 33.26 -46.02
C VAL A 98 103.03 31.84 -46.29
N GLU A 99 101.91 31.42 -45.67
CA GLU A 99 101.34 30.10 -45.92
C GLU A 99 100.75 29.98 -47.33
N CYS A 100 100.12 31.04 -47.87
CA CYS A 100 99.71 31.11 -49.26
C CYS A 100 100.91 31.02 -50.23
N GLN A 101 102.04 31.67 -49.94
CA GLN A 101 103.26 31.52 -50.75
C GLN A 101 103.78 30.08 -50.75
N LYS A 102 103.76 29.39 -49.60
CA LYS A 102 104.15 27.96 -49.52
C LYS A 102 103.23 27.08 -50.36
N ALA A 103 101.91 27.27 -50.28
CA ALA A 103 100.94 26.55 -51.12
C ALA A 103 101.23 26.75 -52.62
N LEU A 104 101.53 27.98 -53.04
CA LEU A 104 101.86 28.31 -54.43
C LEU A 104 103.25 27.83 -54.89
N GLN A 105 104.20 27.64 -53.97
CA GLN A 105 105.49 26.99 -54.27
C GLN A 105 105.36 25.47 -54.43
N LEU A 106 104.45 24.84 -53.67
CA LEU A 106 104.15 23.41 -53.78
C LEU A 106 103.32 23.08 -55.03
N SER A 107 102.33 23.92 -55.34
CA SER A 107 101.49 23.82 -56.54
C SER A 107 101.22 25.20 -57.15
N SER A 108 101.97 25.53 -58.20
CA SER A 108 101.87 26.82 -58.91
C SER A 108 100.54 27.04 -59.64
N ASN A 109 99.69 26.02 -59.73
CA ASN A 109 98.39 26.05 -60.39
C ASN A 109 97.21 25.94 -59.41
N HIS A 110 97.45 25.95 -58.10
CA HIS A 110 96.39 25.87 -57.09
C HIS A 110 95.66 27.23 -56.98
N ALA A 111 94.51 27.34 -57.65
CA ALA A 111 93.73 28.59 -57.77
C ALA A 111 93.19 29.17 -56.44
N PRO A 112 92.71 28.39 -55.45
CA PRO A 112 92.18 28.94 -54.19
C PRO A 112 93.21 29.75 -53.40
N ALA A 113 94.41 29.21 -53.15
CA ALA A 113 95.47 29.99 -52.51
C ALA A 113 95.94 31.18 -53.37
N ARG A 114 95.83 31.12 -54.71
CA ARG A 114 96.13 32.29 -55.56
C ARG A 114 95.11 33.43 -55.37
N ALA A 115 93.83 33.11 -55.21
CA ALA A 115 92.80 34.07 -54.87
C ALA A 115 93.04 34.66 -53.46
N LEU A 116 93.16 33.82 -52.44
CA LEU A 116 93.39 34.25 -51.05
C LEU A 116 94.71 35.02 -50.90
N TYR A 117 95.78 34.64 -51.62
CA TYR A 117 97.02 35.41 -51.67
C TYR A 117 96.80 36.81 -52.24
N THR A 118 96.01 36.95 -53.30
CA THR A 118 95.72 38.25 -53.93
C THR A 118 94.90 39.13 -52.98
N GLU A 119 93.95 38.55 -52.26
CA GLU A 119 93.15 39.21 -51.22
C GLU A 119 94.00 39.65 -50.02
N VAL A 120 94.88 38.78 -49.51
CA VAL A 120 95.84 39.12 -48.44
C VAL A 120 96.83 40.21 -48.89
N GLN A 121 97.34 40.16 -50.12
CA GLN A 121 98.18 41.21 -50.69
C GLN A 121 97.45 42.56 -50.79
N PHE A 122 96.14 42.55 -51.04
CA PHE A 122 95.30 43.75 -51.06
C PHE A 122 95.12 44.32 -49.65
N ILE A 123 94.77 43.48 -48.66
CA ILE A 123 94.61 43.91 -47.25
C ILE A 123 95.92 44.44 -46.66
N LEU A 124 97.05 43.81 -46.98
CA LEU A 124 98.39 44.27 -46.55
C LEU A 124 98.91 45.48 -47.36
N GLY A 125 98.14 46.01 -48.32
CA GLY A 125 98.53 47.16 -49.15
C GLY A 125 99.70 46.92 -50.11
N LYS A 126 100.11 45.66 -50.31
CA LYS A 126 101.25 45.24 -51.14
C LYS A 126 100.86 44.94 -52.60
N GLY A 127 99.56 44.74 -52.87
CA GLY A 127 99.04 44.36 -54.19
C GLY A 127 99.32 45.40 -55.28
N LYS A 128 99.88 44.94 -56.42
CA LYS A 128 100.05 45.78 -57.61
C LYS A 128 98.68 46.13 -58.20
N ALA A 129 98.36 47.43 -58.23
CA ALA A 129 97.11 47.93 -58.81
C ALA A 129 96.96 47.50 -60.28
N THR A 130 95.90 46.74 -60.54
CA THR A 130 95.38 46.46 -61.89
C THR A 130 94.28 47.48 -62.17
N PRO A 131 94.20 48.10 -63.38
CA PRO A 131 93.32 49.25 -63.61
C PRO A 131 91.83 48.91 -63.47
N ALA A 132 91.05 49.90 -63.00
CA ALA A 132 89.64 49.75 -62.69
C ALA A 132 88.80 49.40 -63.95
N THR A 133 88.04 48.31 -63.84
CA THR A 133 87.08 47.86 -64.87
C THR A 133 85.66 48.25 -64.45
N GLN A 134 84.78 48.57 -65.39
CA GLN A 134 83.41 49.06 -65.12
C GLN A 134 82.59 48.14 -64.20
N GLU A 135 82.84 46.83 -64.26
CA GLU A 135 82.14 45.82 -63.44
C GLU A 135 82.32 46.03 -61.93
N TYR A 136 83.51 46.49 -61.49
CA TYR A 136 83.75 46.84 -60.09
C TYR A 136 82.94 48.07 -59.67
N ASP A 137 82.86 49.07 -60.54
CA ASP A 137 82.14 50.31 -60.29
C ASP A 137 80.62 50.10 -60.29
N SER A 138 80.09 49.17 -61.10
CA SER A 138 78.69 48.74 -61.01
C SER A 138 78.41 47.88 -59.77
N PHE A 139 79.31 46.96 -59.40
CA PHE A 139 79.16 46.15 -58.18
C PHE A 139 79.16 47.01 -56.91
N MET A 140 80.07 47.99 -56.81
CA MET A 140 80.11 48.93 -55.68
C MET A 140 78.85 49.81 -55.60
N LYS A 141 78.28 50.22 -56.74
CA LYS A 141 76.99 50.93 -56.78
C LYS A 141 75.82 50.04 -56.36
N GLU A 142 75.78 48.79 -56.82
CA GLU A 142 74.75 47.83 -56.44
C GLU A 142 74.79 47.49 -54.94
N ALA A 143 75.99 47.31 -54.37
CA ALA A 143 76.20 47.12 -52.94
C ALA A 143 75.75 48.33 -52.12
N LEU A 144 76.06 49.56 -52.57
CA LEU A 144 75.64 50.80 -51.92
C LEU A 144 74.11 51.00 -51.96
N VAL A 145 73.46 50.71 -53.10
CA VAL A 145 71.99 50.77 -53.21
C VAL A 145 71.32 49.70 -52.32
N ARG A 146 71.85 48.47 -52.26
CA ARG A 146 71.36 47.44 -51.32
C ARG A 146 71.49 47.88 -49.86
N HIS A 147 72.60 48.51 -49.49
CA HIS A 147 72.80 49.04 -48.14
C HIS A 147 71.78 50.14 -47.79
N GLN A 148 71.54 51.09 -48.70
CA GLN A 148 70.51 52.11 -48.54
C GLN A 148 69.09 51.50 -48.44
N GLN A 149 68.78 50.50 -49.24
CA GLN A 149 67.48 49.80 -49.20
C GLN A 149 67.25 49.07 -47.87
N LEU A 150 68.29 48.46 -47.29
CA LEU A 150 68.23 47.81 -45.97
C LEU A 150 68.05 48.82 -44.83
N LEU A 151 68.68 49.99 -44.90
CA LEU A 151 68.45 51.08 -43.93
C LEU A 151 66.99 51.57 -43.98
N ILE A 152 66.40 51.70 -45.17
CA ILE A 152 64.98 52.06 -45.34
C ILE A 152 64.04 51.00 -44.77
N GLU A 153 64.31 49.70 -44.95
CA GLU A 153 63.49 48.63 -44.34
C GLU A 153 63.66 48.54 -42.82
N ILE A 154 64.83 48.92 -42.28
CA ILE A 154 65.01 49.10 -40.82
C ILE A 154 64.15 50.25 -40.30
N ASP A 155 64.19 51.41 -40.95
CA ASP A 155 63.42 52.59 -40.50
C ASP A 155 61.90 52.34 -40.64
N ASN A 156 61.47 51.63 -41.70
CA ASN A 156 60.09 51.14 -41.86
C ASN A 156 59.69 50.13 -40.78
N ALA A 157 60.57 49.21 -40.39
CA ALA A 157 60.32 48.25 -39.33
C ALA A 157 60.24 48.94 -37.95
N TYR A 158 61.07 49.97 -37.73
CA TYR A 158 61.07 50.75 -36.49
C TYR A 158 59.74 51.51 -36.30
N GLU A 159 59.26 52.19 -37.35
CA GLU A 159 57.96 52.88 -37.33
C GLU A 159 56.76 51.92 -37.50
N ARG A 160 56.95 50.63 -37.81
CA ARG A 160 55.93 49.58 -37.56
C ARG A 160 55.90 49.21 -36.08
N GLY A 161 56.99 48.70 -35.53
CA GLY A 161 57.04 48.22 -34.14
C GLY A 161 56.65 49.29 -33.11
N LYS A 162 56.95 50.57 -33.38
CA LYS A 162 56.54 51.72 -32.57
C LYS A 162 55.02 52.02 -32.65
N ARG A 163 54.36 51.76 -33.78
CA ARG A 163 52.89 51.84 -33.88
C ARG A 163 52.24 50.69 -33.13
N ASP A 164 52.72 49.47 -33.32
CA ASP A 164 52.20 48.27 -32.68
C ASP A 164 52.36 48.35 -31.14
N TYR A 165 53.48 48.91 -30.66
CA TYR A 165 53.73 49.25 -29.26
C TYR A 165 52.70 50.25 -28.72
N ASN A 166 52.44 51.34 -29.46
CA ASN A 166 51.42 52.34 -29.10
C ASN A 166 49.99 51.80 -29.15
N MET A 167 49.73 50.73 -29.90
CA MET A 167 48.44 50.01 -29.95
C MET A 167 48.31 48.94 -28.84
N GLY A 168 49.35 48.68 -28.06
CA GLY A 168 49.36 47.62 -27.04
C GLY A 168 49.49 46.20 -27.59
N GLU A 169 49.90 46.07 -28.86
CA GLU A 169 50.17 44.81 -29.56
C GLU A 169 51.65 44.43 -29.43
N TYR A 170 52.11 44.22 -28.18
CA TYR A 170 53.52 44.04 -27.87
C TYR A 170 54.18 42.82 -28.57
N ASP A 171 53.42 41.79 -28.94
CA ASP A 171 53.88 40.65 -29.75
C ASP A 171 54.15 41.00 -31.23
N ASN A 172 53.50 42.04 -31.76
CA ASN A 172 53.77 42.56 -33.10
C ASN A 172 55.00 43.48 -33.04
N ALA A 173 55.04 44.37 -32.04
CA ALA A 173 56.18 45.24 -31.75
C ALA A 173 57.50 44.47 -31.53
N GLU A 174 57.52 43.42 -30.70
CA GLU A 174 58.77 42.68 -30.45
C GLU A 174 59.28 41.99 -31.72
N ARG A 175 58.38 41.51 -32.60
CA ARG A 175 58.77 40.88 -33.87
C ARG A 175 59.43 41.89 -34.82
N GLU A 176 58.86 43.07 -34.99
CA GLU A 176 59.45 44.11 -35.86
C GLU A 176 60.74 44.71 -35.27
N PHE A 177 60.84 44.95 -33.96
CA PHE A 177 62.11 45.38 -33.36
C PHE A 177 63.19 44.30 -33.44
N ARG A 178 62.85 43.02 -33.26
CA ARG A 178 63.80 41.90 -33.43
C ARG A 178 64.30 41.79 -34.87
N LYS A 179 63.45 42.08 -35.86
CA LYS A 179 63.80 42.13 -37.30
C LYS A 179 64.96 43.08 -37.58
N ILE A 180 64.96 44.26 -36.93
CA ILE A 180 66.04 45.26 -37.03
C ILE A 180 67.35 44.71 -36.47
N LEU A 181 67.29 43.99 -35.34
CA LEU A 181 68.48 43.39 -34.73
C LEU A 181 69.08 42.26 -35.59
N GLU A 182 68.25 41.53 -36.34
CA GLU A 182 68.74 40.59 -37.35
C GLU A 182 69.38 41.31 -38.53
N PHE A 183 68.73 42.33 -39.13
CA PHE A 183 69.33 43.13 -40.21
C PHE A 183 70.67 43.78 -39.79
N SER A 184 70.78 44.21 -38.53
CA SER A 184 72.02 44.77 -37.95
C SER A 184 73.21 43.81 -37.92
N LYS A 185 73.01 42.48 -38.01
CA LYS A 185 74.12 41.49 -37.98
C LYS A 185 74.84 41.34 -39.32
N TRP A 186 74.17 41.66 -40.43
CA TRP A 186 74.62 41.32 -41.79
C TRP A 186 75.20 42.51 -42.56
N MET A 187 75.43 43.65 -41.90
CA MET A 187 75.93 44.87 -42.54
C MET A 187 77.26 45.34 -41.92
N PRO A 188 78.11 46.04 -42.71
CA PRO A 188 79.32 46.68 -42.19
C PRO A 188 79.01 47.64 -41.03
N THR A 189 79.89 47.68 -40.04
CA THR A 189 79.74 48.53 -38.85
C THR A 189 79.90 50.01 -39.19
N GLY A 190 78.87 50.81 -38.91
CA GLY A 190 78.88 52.26 -39.08
C GLY A 190 78.00 52.96 -38.03
N ILE A 191 78.35 54.21 -37.69
CA ILE A 191 77.78 54.97 -36.56
C ILE A 191 76.24 55.06 -36.64
N GLU A 192 75.70 55.26 -37.85
CA GLU A 192 74.26 55.30 -38.11
C GLU A 192 73.53 53.98 -37.85
N LEU A 193 74.16 52.85 -38.16
CA LEU A 193 73.58 51.52 -37.93
C LEU A 193 73.61 51.17 -36.44
N GLU A 194 74.71 51.50 -35.75
CA GLU A 194 74.84 51.25 -34.31
C GLU A 194 73.85 52.10 -33.49
N THR A 195 73.58 53.33 -33.93
CA THR A 195 72.53 54.19 -33.37
C THR A 195 71.14 53.55 -33.51
N ARG A 196 70.78 53.08 -34.71
CA ARG A 196 69.48 52.40 -34.98
C ARG A 196 69.35 51.06 -34.24
N ARG A 197 70.45 50.30 -34.15
CA ARG A 197 70.54 49.05 -33.36
C ARG A 197 70.26 49.33 -31.89
N LYS A 198 70.84 50.40 -31.33
CA LYS A 198 70.60 50.77 -29.93
C LYS A 198 69.14 51.17 -29.70
N SER A 199 68.56 52.05 -30.51
CA SER A 199 67.16 52.44 -30.33
C SER A 199 66.18 51.27 -30.49
N ALA A 200 66.49 50.29 -31.34
CA ALA A 200 65.73 49.04 -31.46
C ALA A 200 65.90 48.10 -30.25
N LEU A 201 67.07 48.07 -29.59
CA LEU A 201 67.26 47.37 -28.32
C LEU A 201 66.46 48.03 -27.19
N ASP A 202 66.62 49.34 -27.01
CA ASP A 202 65.95 50.13 -25.97
C ASP A 202 64.41 49.96 -26.07
N MET A 203 63.85 50.08 -27.28
CA MET A 203 62.42 49.86 -27.53
C MET A 203 61.98 48.41 -27.33
N LEU A 204 62.83 47.41 -27.59
CA LEU A 204 62.51 46.00 -27.39
C LEU A 204 62.51 45.62 -25.91
N GLU A 205 63.38 46.22 -25.09
CA GLU A 205 63.33 46.07 -23.63
C GLU A 205 62.07 46.72 -23.04
N HIS A 206 61.72 47.94 -23.46
CA HIS A 206 60.44 48.57 -23.08
C HIS A 206 59.22 47.74 -23.51
N THR A 207 59.21 47.22 -24.74
CA THR A 207 58.13 46.34 -25.24
C THR A 207 57.95 45.10 -24.37
N ARG A 208 59.04 44.46 -23.93
CA ARG A 208 59.01 43.28 -23.07
C ARG A 208 58.49 43.57 -21.67
N GLU A 209 58.90 44.68 -21.07
CA GLU A 209 58.44 45.05 -19.73
C GLU A 209 56.96 45.46 -19.74
N SER A 210 56.53 46.25 -20.73
CA SER A 210 55.11 46.59 -20.92
C SER A 210 54.24 45.36 -21.20
N LYS A 211 54.75 44.38 -21.95
CA LYS A 211 54.09 43.08 -22.11
C LYS A 211 53.98 42.33 -20.79
N ARG A 212 55.08 42.19 -20.04
CA ARG A 212 55.08 41.50 -18.74
C ARG A 212 54.10 42.12 -17.75
N GLN A 213 53.95 43.45 -17.76
CA GLN A 213 52.98 44.16 -16.93
C GLN A 213 51.54 43.88 -17.38
N LYS A 214 51.27 43.92 -18.69
CA LYS A 214 49.96 43.55 -19.28
C LYS A 214 49.55 42.11 -18.92
N ASP A 215 50.43 41.13 -19.16
CA ASP A 215 50.17 39.71 -18.88
C ASP A 215 49.86 39.49 -17.38
N VAL A 216 50.59 40.17 -16.49
CA VAL A 216 50.39 40.13 -15.03
C VAL A 216 49.09 40.81 -14.60
N ASP A 217 48.70 41.93 -15.22
CA ASP A 217 47.47 42.63 -14.87
C ASP A 217 46.21 41.95 -15.44
N GLU A 218 46.30 41.30 -16.61
CA GLU A 218 45.24 40.44 -17.15
C GLU A 218 44.97 39.24 -16.23
N GLU A 219 46.00 38.53 -15.75
CA GLU A 219 45.82 37.41 -14.82
C GLU A 219 45.32 37.90 -13.43
N LYS A 220 45.73 39.09 -12.95
CA LYS A 220 45.12 39.73 -11.76
C LYS A 220 43.65 40.07 -11.95
N VAL A 221 43.20 40.47 -13.14
CA VAL A 221 41.77 40.69 -13.44
C VAL A 221 41.03 39.35 -13.43
N ARG A 222 41.59 38.33 -14.08
CA ARG A 222 41.02 36.98 -14.14
C ARG A 222 40.86 36.32 -12.78
N LEU A 223 41.88 36.40 -11.92
CA LEU A 223 41.83 35.86 -10.56
C LEU A 223 40.77 36.57 -9.70
N ARG A 224 40.67 37.91 -9.77
CA ARG A 224 39.62 38.67 -9.08
C ARG A 224 38.22 38.29 -9.56
N LEU A 225 38.02 38.08 -10.87
CA LEU A 225 36.73 37.65 -11.41
C LEU A 225 36.32 36.28 -10.85
N ILE A 226 37.25 35.31 -10.81
CA ILE A 226 37.02 33.97 -10.24
C ILE A 226 36.73 34.04 -8.73
N GLU A 227 37.37 34.96 -8.00
CA GLU A 227 37.17 35.14 -6.57
C GLU A 227 35.83 35.83 -6.25
N GLU A 228 35.44 36.86 -7.02
CA GLU A 228 34.10 37.44 -6.97
C GLU A 228 33.00 36.42 -7.32
N GLU A 229 33.22 35.59 -8.33
CA GLU A 229 32.26 34.57 -8.75
C GLU A 229 32.04 33.52 -7.65
N LYS A 230 33.12 33.01 -7.04
CA LYS A 230 33.04 32.13 -5.86
C LYS A 230 32.33 32.80 -4.68
N ALA A 231 32.67 34.04 -4.36
CA ALA A 231 32.06 34.77 -3.25
C ALA A 231 30.55 35.00 -3.46
N ARG A 232 30.11 35.28 -4.69
CA ARG A 232 28.68 35.37 -5.06
C ARG A 232 27.98 34.02 -4.88
N ASP A 233 28.63 32.93 -5.28
CA ASP A 233 28.09 31.57 -5.19
C ASP A 233 27.96 31.09 -3.73
N GLU A 234 28.95 31.38 -2.88
CA GLU A 234 28.90 31.10 -1.44
C GLU A 234 27.84 31.96 -0.72
N TYR A 235 27.76 33.25 -1.04
CA TYR A 235 26.73 34.15 -0.52
C TYR A 235 25.31 33.69 -0.91
N LYS A 236 25.13 33.21 -2.15
CA LYS A 236 23.87 32.64 -2.62
C LYS A 236 23.51 31.36 -1.85
N ARG A 237 24.46 30.43 -1.65
CA ARG A 237 24.23 29.21 -0.85
C ARG A 237 23.79 29.52 0.58
N LEU A 238 24.40 30.52 1.23
CA LEU A 238 24.00 30.95 2.58
C LEU A 238 22.59 31.55 2.61
N ILE A 239 22.19 32.31 1.59
CA ILE A 239 20.81 32.83 1.45
C ILE A 239 19.81 31.70 1.25
N ASP A 240 20.11 30.74 0.37
CA ASP A 240 19.19 29.66 0.03
C ASP A 240 19.05 28.66 1.21
N GLN A 241 20.13 28.37 1.96
CA GLN A 241 20.07 27.66 3.25
C GLN A 241 19.23 28.39 4.29
N LYS A 242 19.36 29.73 4.40
CA LYS A 242 18.55 30.52 5.34
C LYS A 242 17.06 30.47 4.99
N ARG A 243 16.72 30.54 3.69
CA ARG A 243 15.34 30.40 3.20
C ARG A 243 14.77 29.00 3.46
N GLU A 244 15.55 27.96 3.27
CA GLU A 244 15.14 26.58 3.57
C GLU A 244 14.85 26.40 5.07
N LEU A 245 15.71 26.92 5.94
CA LEU A 245 15.51 26.92 7.39
C LEU A 245 14.28 27.73 7.82
N GLU A 246 14.05 28.91 7.21
CA GLU A 246 12.85 29.74 7.46
C GLU A 246 11.56 29.02 7.02
N LEU A 247 11.58 28.36 5.85
CA LEU A 247 10.45 27.57 5.34
C LEU A 247 10.13 26.38 6.25
N LEU A 248 11.15 25.60 6.65
CA LEU A 248 10.98 24.47 7.57
C LEU A 248 10.49 24.94 8.95
N PHE A 249 10.99 26.07 9.46
CA PHE A 249 10.53 26.62 10.73
C PHE A 249 9.05 27.04 10.67
N GLY A 250 8.62 27.70 9.59
CA GLY A 250 7.21 28.03 9.35
C GLY A 250 6.31 26.78 9.26
N GLN A 251 6.77 25.70 8.62
CA GLN A 251 6.07 24.42 8.62
C GLN A 251 5.96 23.81 10.03
N ALA A 252 7.04 23.87 10.82
CA ALA A 252 7.02 23.38 12.20
C ALA A 252 6.05 24.17 13.10
N GLN A 253 5.98 25.49 12.94
CA GLN A 253 4.99 26.34 13.61
C GLN A 253 3.56 25.98 13.19
N MET A 254 3.28 25.84 11.89
CA MET A 254 1.97 25.42 11.38
C MET A 254 1.54 24.05 11.95
N TYR A 255 2.45 23.06 12.02
CA TYR A 255 2.14 21.77 12.65
C TYR A 255 1.96 21.86 14.17
N PHE A 256 2.58 22.83 14.85
CA PHE A 256 2.37 23.09 16.27
C PHE A 256 0.97 23.68 16.53
N GLU A 257 0.56 24.67 15.73
CA GLU A 257 -0.77 25.30 15.80
C GLU A 257 -1.90 24.31 15.47
N GLN A 258 -1.69 23.41 14.51
CA GLN A 258 -2.63 22.33 14.17
C GLN A 258 -2.66 21.18 15.19
N GLU A 259 -1.96 21.31 16.33
CA GLU A 259 -1.71 20.24 17.32
C GLU A 259 -1.18 18.92 16.72
N GLN A 260 -0.47 18.98 15.59
CA GLN A 260 0.16 17.83 14.91
C GLN A 260 1.59 17.65 15.43
N TYR A 261 1.72 17.52 16.75
CA TYR A 261 3.00 17.55 17.46
C TYR A 261 4.04 16.54 16.93
N VAL A 262 3.61 15.37 16.45
CA VAL A 262 4.50 14.36 15.82
C VAL A 262 5.26 14.97 14.64
N ARG A 263 4.55 15.59 13.69
CA ARG A 263 5.15 16.26 12.51
C ARG A 263 5.97 17.48 12.91
N CYS A 264 5.52 18.24 13.92
CA CYS A 264 6.31 19.35 14.46
C CYS A 264 7.69 18.87 14.95
N VAL A 265 7.74 17.76 15.71
CA VAL A 265 8.98 17.15 16.19
C VAL A 265 9.87 16.67 15.04
N GLU A 266 9.32 15.97 14.05
CA GLU A 266 10.06 15.54 12.85
C GLU A 266 10.71 16.70 12.08
N ILE A 267 10.00 17.83 11.92
CA ILE A 267 10.54 19.01 11.22
C ILE A 267 11.59 19.71 12.09
N CYS A 268 11.37 19.83 13.41
CA CYS A 268 12.37 20.36 14.34
C CYS A 268 13.68 19.53 14.32
N GLU A 269 13.58 18.21 14.22
CA GLU A 269 14.75 17.32 14.12
C GLU A 269 15.50 17.49 12.80
N LYS A 270 14.79 17.67 11.67
CA LYS A 270 15.41 18.02 10.38
C LYS A 270 16.15 19.36 10.42
N ILE A 271 15.56 20.37 11.06
CA ILE A 271 16.21 21.68 11.25
C ILE A 271 17.48 21.57 12.11
N LEU A 272 17.43 20.83 13.22
CA LEU A 272 18.58 20.62 14.12
C LEU A 272 19.69 19.77 13.49
N TYR A 273 19.35 18.91 12.51
CA TYR A 273 20.32 18.19 11.69
C TYR A 273 21.06 19.13 10.70
N ILE A 274 20.36 20.11 10.11
CA ILE A 274 20.96 21.12 9.22
C ILE A 274 21.78 22.14 10.03
N ASN A 275 21.27 22.59 11.19
CA ASN A 275 21.96 23.52 12.07
C ASN A 275 21.71 23.18 13.55
N THR A 276 22.71 22.55 14.17
CA THR A 276 22.66 22.03 15.54
C THR A 276 22.63 23.13 16.62
N ASN A 277 23.01 24.36 16.30
CA ASN A 277 23.19 25.45 17.27
C ASN A 277 21.92 26.31 17.51
N LEU A 278 20.75 25.86 17.02
CA LEU A 278 19.51 26.64 17.05
C LEU A 278 18.62 26.32 18.26
N THR A 279 18.94 26.91 19.42
CA THR A 279 18.29 26.66 20.72
C THR A 279 16.76 26.68 20.68
N SER A 280 16.16 27.69 20.04
CA SER A 280 14.69 27.86 19.99
C SER A 280 13.95 26.70 19.34
N VAL A 281 14.60 25.98 18.41
CA VAL A 281 14.01 24.78 17.78
C VAL A 281 14.16 23.55 18.66
N ALA A 282 15.24 23.45 19.44
CA ALA A 282 15.36 22.41 20.48
C ALA A 282 14.31 22.60 21.59
N GLU A 283 14.05 23.84 22.00
CA GLU A 283 12.96 24.17 22.93
C GLU A 283 11.59 23.82 22.34
N MET A 284 11.30 24.23 21.10
CA MET A 284 10.03 23.90 20.43
C MET A 284 9.82 22.38 20.28
N ARG A 285 10.88 21.62 19.94
CA ARG A 285 10.86 20.15 19.92
C ARG A 285 10.48 19.57 21.28
N ASN A 286 11.13 20.02 22.36
CA ASN A 286 10.89 19.52 23.71
C ASN A 286 9.46 19.83 24.19
N VAL A 287 8.93 21.02 23.88
CA VAL A 287 7.54 21.38 24.17
C VAL A 287 6.56 20.54 23.35
N ALA A 288 6.81 20.36 22.04
CA ALA A 288 5.99 19.53 21.17
C ALA A 288 5.95 18.05 21.62
N GLN A 289 7.09 17.45 21.99
CA GLN A 289 7.14 16.10 22.56
C GLN A 289 6.30 16.00 23.85
N ARG A 290 6.39 16.99 24.74
CA ARG A 290 5.61 17.00 25.99
C ARG A 290 4.10 17.10 25.72
N LEU A 291 3.69 17.95 24.78
CA LEU A 291 2.30 18.11 24.36
C LEU A 291 1.77 16.88 23.61
N GLN A 292 2.60 16.24 22.78
CA GLN A 292 2.30 14.95 22.13
C GLN A 292 1.92 13.89 23.17
N HIS A 293 2.72 13.70 24.23
CA HIS A 293 2.41 12.74 25.29
C HIS A 293 1.14 13.11 26.07
N MET A 294 0.90 14.40 26.34
CA MET A 294 -0.34 14.86 27.00
C MET A 294 -1.60 14.70 26.13
N LYS A 295 -1.48 14.88 24.81
CA LYS A 295 -2.56 14.67 23.84
C LYS A 295 -2.85 13.18 23.68
N MET A 296 -1.82 12.37 23.42
CA MET A 296 -1.92 10.90 23.36
C MET A 296 -2.54 10.31 24.64
N GLY A 297 -2.19 10.84 25.82
CA GLY A 297 -2.79 10.44 27.09
C GLY A 297 -4.29 10.78 27.19
N ARG A 298 -4.71 11.97 26.74
CA ARG A 298 -6.12 12.37 26.67
C ARG A 298 -6.91 11.52 25.67
N ASP A 299 -6.36 11.30 24.48
CA ASP A 299 -7.02 10.55 23.41
C ASP A 299 -7.14 9.06 23.76
N ASN A 300 -6.09 8.45 24.32
CA ASN A 300 -6.15 7.08 24.85
C ASN A 300 -7.17 6.94 25.98
N LEU A 301 -7.25 7.91 26.91
CA LEU A 301 -8.25 7.89 27.99
C LEU A 301 -9.69 8.03 27.43
N LYS A 302 -9.91 8.91 26.45
CA LYS A 302 -11.20 9.07 25.77
C LYS A 302 -11.62 7.76 25.09
N ASN A 303 -10.74 7.17 24.29
CA ASN A 303 -11.00 5.93 23.57
C ASN A 303 -11.24 4.76 24.54
N TYR A 304 -10.46 4.66 25.62
CA TYR A 304 -10.67 3.67 26.68
C TYR A 304 -12.04 3.82 27.34
N ILE A 305 -12.48 5.04 27.67
CA ILE A 305 -13.81 5.30 28.25
C ILE A 305 -14.92 4.94 27.26
N GLU A 306 -14.74 5.18 25.96
CA GLU A 306 -15.74 4.84 24.94
C GLU A 306 -15.86 3.33 24.73
N GLU A 307 -14.75 2.60 24.55
CA GLU A 307 -14.79 1.14 24.43
C GLU A 307 -15.20 0.45 25.73
N TRP A 308 -14.86 0.99 26.90
CA TRP A 308 -15.36 0.52 28.19
C TRP A 308 -16.88 0.65 28.25
N LYS A 309 -17.45 1.81 27.87
CA LYS A 309 -18.91 2.00 27.80
C LYS A 309 -19.58 1.02 26.83
N ARG A 310 -19.04 0.86 25.61
CA ARG A 310 -19.55 -0.08 24.60
C ARG A 310 -19.51 -1.53 25.11
N THR A 311 -18.45 -1.90 25.83
CA THR A 311 -18.30 -3.24 26.43
C THR A 311 -19.34 -3.46 27.53
N PHE A 312 -19.57 -2.48 28.41
CA PHE A 312 -20.59 -2.59 29.45
C PHE A 312 -22.02 -2.60 28.88
N GLU A 313 -22.33 -1.77 27.88
CA GLU A 313 -23.61 -1.81 27.17
C GLU A 313 -23.85 -3.19 26.51
N GLN A 314 -22.82 -3.80 25.91
CA GLN A 314 -22.91 -5.17 25.39
C GLN A 314 -23.08 -6.22 26.49
N ILE A 315 -22.45 -6.05 27.65
CA ILE A 315 -22.64 -6.97 28.80
C ILE A 315 -24.06 -6.87 29.33
N GLU A 316 -24.63 -5.67 29.46
CA GLU A 316 -26.02 -5.46 29.88
C GLU A 316 -27.00 -6.09 28.86
N LEU A 317 -26.82 -5.84 27.56
CA LEU A 317 -27.63 -6.43 26.48
C LEU A 317 -27.49 -7.96 26.35
N ASN A 318 -26.40 -8.55 26.84
CA ASN A 318 -26.21 -10.00 26.91
C ASN A 318 -26.69 -10.60 28.26
N ALA A 319 -26.85 -9.79 29.30
CA ALA A 319 -27.33 -10.20 30.62
C ALA A 319 -28.86 -10.12 30.76
N THR A 320 -29.54 -9.38 29.88
CA THR A 320 -31.00 -9.44 29.72
C THR A 320 -31.41 -10.82 29.20
N VAL A 321 -31.90 -11.66 30.11
CA VAL A 321 -32.54 -12.93 29.76
C VAL A 321 -33.81 -12.65 28.96
N GLN A 322 -33.88 -13.19 27.73
CA GLN A 322 -35.06 -13.10 26.87
C GLN A 322 -36.22 -13.88 27.52
N ALA A 323 -37.08 -13.16 28.23
CA ALA A 323 -38.28 -13.70 28.86
C ALA A 323 -39.48 -13.72 27.89
N ASP A 324 -39.54 -12.74 26.98
CA ASP A 324 -40.56 -12.63 25.94
C ASP A 324 -40.07 -13.24 24.60
N GLU A 325 -41.02 -13.73 23.80
CA GLU A 325 -40.76 -14.44 22.54
C GLU A 325 -40.12 -13.56 21.45
N LEU A 326 -40.35 -12.25 21.49
CA LEU A 326 -39.72 -11.27 20.59
C LEU A 326 -39.70 -9.88 21.26
N GLU A 327 -38.67 -9.62 22.05
CA GLU A 327 -38.41 -8.27 22.56
C GLU A 327 -37.72 -7.42 21.48
N PHE A 328 -38.36 -6.33 21.05
CA PHE A 328 -37.75 -5.38 20.13
C PHE A 328 -36.81 -4.43 20.88
N PRO A 329 -35.60 -4.16 20.37
CA PRO A 329 -34.67 -3.21 20.98
C PRO A 329 -35.28 -1.80 21.03
N ASN A 330 -34.90 -1.03 22.04
CA ASN A 330 -35.49 0.27 22.33
C ASN A 330 -35.40 1.26 21.13
N MET A 331 -36.28 2.26 21.12
CA MET A 331 -36.41 3.25 20.04
C MET A 331 -35.11 4.00 19.71
N GLU A 332 -34.21 4.12 20.69
CA GLU A 332 -32.92 4.80 20.58
C GLU A 332 -31.88 3.93 19.86
N ILE A 333 -31.67 2.68 20.31
CA ILE A 333 -30.88 1.66 19.61
C ILE A 333 -31.44 1.43 18.20
N TRP A 334 -32.77 1.44 18.04
CA TRP A 334 -33.40 1.30 16.73
C TRP A 334 -33.00 2.44 15.79
N ARG A 335 -33.09 3.71 16.21
CA ARG A 335 -32.69 4.87 15.38
C ARG A 335 -31.18 4.98 15.19
N GLU A 336 -30.39 4.78 16.24
CA GLU A 336 -28.94 5.00 16.25
C GLU A 336 -28.16 3.86 15.60
N LYS A 337 -28.55 2.61 15.89
CA LYS A 337 -27.75 1.42 15.57
C LYS A 337 -28.39 0.49 14.56
N ILE A 338 -29.71 0.55 14.34
CA ILE A 338 -30.43 -0.34 13.40
C ILE A 338 -30.84 0.41 12.13
N GLN A 339 -31.48 1.57 12.23
CA GLN A 339 -31.85 2.41 11.08
C GLN A 339 -30.62 2.95 10.33
N ARG A 340 -29.46 3.08 11.01
CA ARG A 340 -28.16 3.37 10.37
C ARG A 340 -27.53 2.16 9.67
N ARG A 341 -27.96 0.92 9.96
CA ARG A 341 -27.61 -0.24 9.13
C ARG A 341 -28.46 -0.12 7.87
N GLN A 342 -27.83 0.27 6.77
CA GLN A 342 -28.46 0.20 5.46
C GLN A 342 -29.04 -1.21 5.24
N PRO A 343 -30.24 -1.35 4.66
CA PRO A 343 -30.84 -2.67 4.44
C PRO A 343 -29.90 -3.54 3.60
N LYS A 344 -29.80 -4.83 3.93
CA LYS A 344 -28.98 -5.77 3.16
C LYS A 344 -29.35 -5.73 1.68
N GLY A 345 -28.34 -5.42 0.89
CA GLY A 345 -28.38 -5.13 -0.53
C GLY A 345 -26.99 -4.62 -0.87
N ILE A 346 -26.33 -5.21 -1.86
CA ILE A 346 -24.98 -4.75 -2.23
C ILE A 346 -25.09 -3.28 -2.61
N GLN A 347 -24.26 -2.48 -1.94
CA GLN A 347 -24.09 -1.04 -2.04
C GLN A 347 -24.85 -0.43 -3.21
N ALA A 348 -26.00 0.20 -2.90
CA ALA A 348 -26.81 0.88 -3.90
C ALA A 348 -25.87 1.76 -4.73
N MET A 349 -25.78 1.49 -6.04
CA MET A 349 -24.82 2.16 -6.90
C MET A 349 -25.40 3.50 -7.33
N SER A 350 -25.84 4.30 -6.35
CA SER A 350 -25.73 5.74 -6.48
C SER A 350 -24.32 6.01 -6.97
N GLU A 351 -24.23 6.60 -8.16
CA GLU A 351 -23.19 7.59 -8.42
C GLU A 351 -23.06 8.40 -7.12
N GLU A 352 -21.88 8.42 -6.51
CA GLU A 352 -21.64 9.20 -5.31
C GLU A 352 -22.08 10.62 -5.66
N ILE A 353 -23.22 11.07 -5.11
CA ILE A 353 -23.79 12.36 -5.51
C ILE A 353 -22.75 13.37 -5.11
N ASN A 354 -22.02 13.88 -6.10
CA ASN A 354 -20.83 14.67 -5.87
C ASN A 354 -21.20 15.80 -4.92
N ASP A 355 -20.36 16.11 -3.93
CA ASP A 355 -20.68 17.19 -2.99
C ASP A 355 -20.88 18.52 -3.74
N GLU A 356 -20.23 18.68 -4.91
CA GLU A 356 -20.53 19.73 -5.88
C GLU A 356 -22.00 19.67 -6.39
N ASP A 357 -22.46 18.52 -6.89
CA ASP A 357 -23.84 18.32 -7.36
C ASP A 357 -24.87 18.55 -6.23
N LYS A 358 -24.57 18.15 -4.97
CA LYS A 358 -25.41 18.47 -3.81
C LYS A 358 -25.53 19.98 -3.62
N THR A 359 -24.41 20.72 -3.61
CA THR A 359 -24.45 22.18 -3.44
C THR A 359 -25.17 22.90 -4.58
N ILE A 360 -25.22 22.32 -5.78
CA ILE A 360 -26.00 22.85 -6.90
C ILE A 360 -27.49 22.61 -6.70
N VAL A 361 -27.91 21.43 -6.24
CA VAL A 361 -29.32 21.16 -5.89
C VAL A 361 -29.78 22.08 -4.75
N ASP A 362 -28.95 22.29 -3.72
CA ASP A 362 -29.28 23.23 -2.63
C ASP A 362 -29.41 24.67 -3.13
N LYS A 363 -28.53 25.12 -4.04
CA LYS A 363 -28.65 26.44 -4.71
C LYS A 363 -29.93 26.55 -5.56
N LEU A 364 -30.27 25.51 -6.33
CA LEU A 364 -31.50 25.46 -7.13
C LEU A 364 -32.78 25.53 -6.26
N HIS A 365 -32.71 25.09 -5.01
CA HIS A 365 -33.79 25.19 -4.03
C HIS A 365 -33.80 26.50 -3.22
N SER A 366 -32.64 27.13 -2.99
CA SER A 366 -32.54 28.38 -2.22
C SER A 366 -32.73 29.65 -3.06
N ILE A 367 -32.33 29.64 -4.33
CA ILE A 367 -32.40 30.82 -5.21
C ILE A 367 -33.85 31.04 -5.65
N ARG A 368 -34.38 32.24 -5.38
CA ARG A 368 -35.70 32.69 -5.85
C ARG A 368 -35.54 33.74 -6.93
N ILE A 369 -36.34 33.64 -7.99
CA ILE A 369 -36.25 34.45 -9.20
C ILE A 369 -37.61 34.98 -9.64
N THR A 370 -37.56 36.10 -10.35
CA THR A 370 -38.67 36.69 -11.10
C THR A 370 -38.21 36.84 -12.54
N ILE A 371 -38.96 36.29 -13.50
CA ILE A 371 -38.68 36.36 -14.94
C ILE A 371 -39.91 36.95 -15.61
N ASP A 372 -39.73 37.94 -16.47
CA ASP A 372 -40.76 38.48 -17.36
C ASP A 372 -40.18 38.61 -18.77
N MET A 373 -40.11 37.48 -19.48
CA MET A 373 -39.53 37.39 -20.82
C MET A 373 -40.64 37.10 -21.83
N GLN A 374 -40.66 37.86 -22.92
CA GLN A 374 -41.67 37.76 -23.97
C GLN A 374 -40.98 37.50 -25.31
N ASN A 375 -41.35 36.42 -25.98
CA ASN A 375 -40.83 36.02 -27.30
C ASN A 375 -39.28 36.00 -27.38
N ALA A 376 -38.62 35.37 -26.39
CA ALA A 376 -37.17 35.21 -26.33
C ALA A 376 -36.77 33.73 -26.57
N PRO A 377 -35.63 33.43 -27.22
CA PRO A 377 -35.20 32.05 -27.44
C PRO A 377 -34.77 31.37 -26.13
N LEU A 378 -34.78 30.04 -26.13
CA LEU A 378 -34.37 29.21 -24.98
C LEU A 378 -32.96 29.56 -24.48
N THR A 379 -32.04 29.84 -25.38
CA THR A 379 -30.65 30.27 -25.11
C THR A 379 -30.60 31.53 -24.24
N ALA A 380 -31.21 32.62 -24.69
CA ALA A 380 -31.22 33.90 -23.97
C ALA A 380 -31.83 33.80 -22.57
N ILE A 381 -32.87 32.98 -22.39
CA ILE A 381 -33.49 32.78 -21.05
C ILE A 381 -32.57 31.93 -20.15
N VAL A 382 -31.90 30.91 -20.68
CA VAL A 382 -30.91 30.12 -19.94
C VAL A 382 -29.69 30.97 -19.57
N ASP A 383 -29.26 31.88 -20.44
CA ASP A 383 -28.15 32.79 -20.18
C ASP A 383 -28.49 33.82 -19.08
N TYR A 384 -29.71 34.38 -19.09
CA TYR A 384 -30.24 35.24 -18.02
C TYR A 384 -30.33 34.51 -16.67
N ILE A 385 -30.77 33.24 -16.68
CA ILE A 385 -30.76 32.39 -15.48
C ILE A 385 -29.32 32.10 -15.04
N ARG A 386 -28.37 31.91 -15.95
CA ARG A 386 -26.95 31.70 -15.63
C ARG A 386 -26.35 32.91 -14.91
N GLU A 387 -26.63 34.11 -15.40
CA GLU A 387 -26.17 35.38 -14.81
C GLU A 387 -26.70 35.59 -13.38
N ILE A 388 -28.00 35.34 -13.15
CA ILE A 388 -28.62 35.55 -11.83
C ILE A 388 -28.30 34.43 -10.84
N SER A 389 -28.19 33.18 -11.29
CA SER A 389 -27.97 32.04 -10.39
C SER A 389 -26.51 31.73 -10.08
N GLY A 390 -25.58 32.15 -10.93
CA GLY A 390 -24.16 31.76 -10.83
C GLY A 390 -23.93 30.25 -11.01
N LEU A 391 -24.90 29.51 -11.55
CA LEU A 391 -24.79 28.08 -11.82
C LEU A 391 -24.34 27.84 -13.26
N ASN A 392 -23.50 26.83 -13.49
CA ASN A 392 -23.12 26.42 -14.85
C ASN A 392 -24.29 25.68 -15.51
N ILE A 393 -25.08 26.36 -16.35
CA ILE A 393 -26.20 25.76 -17.10
C ILE A 393 -25.82 25.60 -18.58
N HIS A 394 -25.98 24.37 -19.10
CA HIS A 394 -25.64 23.97 -20.46
C HIS A 394 -26.80 23.19 -21.13
N ILE A 395 -27.02 23.41 -22.43
CA ILE A 395 -28.08 22.78 -23.23
C ILE A 395 -27.47 21.63 -24.05
N SER A 396 -28.04 20.42 -23.98
CA SER A 396 -27.50 19.23 -24.63
C SER A 396 -28.61 18.35 -25.21
N GLY A 397 -28.42 17.81 -26.42
CA GLY A 397 -29.40 16.90 -27.04
C GLY A 397 -30.75 17.53 -27.41
N ILE A 398 -30.74 18.80 -27.81
CA ILE A 398 -31.90 19.55 -28.31
C ILE A 398 -31.52 20.16 -29.67
N ASP A 399 -32.24 19.77 -30.72
CA ASP A 399 -32.03 20.29 -32.06
C ASP A 399 -32.51 21.75 -32.17
N ASN A 400 -31.64 22.63 -32.67
CA ASN A 400 -31.89 24.04 -32.98
C ASN A 400 -32.58 24.86 -31.86
N PRO A 401 -31.91 25.09 -30.71
CA PRO A 401 -32.52 25.71 -29.52
C PRO A 401 -32.99 27.17 -29.72
N ASP A 402 -32.50 27.87 -30.74
CA ASP A 402 -32.89 29.25 -31.05
C ASP A 402 -34.20 29.36 -31.86
N ALA A 403 -34.69 28.25 -32.43
CA ALA A 403 -35.96 28.24 -33.17
C ALA A 403 -37.20 28.28 -32.26
N GLU A 404 -37.05 27.96 -30.97
CA GLU A 404 -38.16 27.91 -30.02
C GLU A 404 -38.28 29.22 -29.23
N MET A 405 -39.17 30.10 -29.70
CA MET A 405 -39.51 31.34 -29.00
C MET A 405 -40.38 31.06 -27.77
N ILE A 406 -39.98 31.63 -26.63
CA ILE A 406 -40.58 31.42 -25.32
C ILE A 406 -41.05 32.76 -24.75
N SER A 407 -42.33 32.84 -24.44
CA SER A 407 -42.88 33.81 -23.48
C SER A 407 -43.08 33.10 -22.15
N PHE A 408 -42.45 33.59 -21.09
CA PHE A 408 -42.49 33.00 -19.75
C PHE A 408 -42.46 34.11 -18.70
N LYS A 409 -43.47 34.11 -17.83
CA LYS A 409 -43.63 35.08 -16.75
C LYS A 409 -43.89 34.37 -15.43
N VAL A 410 -42.98 34.55 -14.47
CA VAL A 410 -43.07 34.03 -13.10
C VAL A 410 -42.53 35.05 -12.11
N GLN A 411 -43.09 35.11 -10.91
CA GLN A 411 -42.69 36.04 -9.86
C GLN A 411 -42.42 35.29 -8.55
N ASP A 412 -41.31 35.65 -7.90
CA ASP A 412 -40.89 35.15 -6.58
C ASP A 412 -40.90 33.62 -6.43
N ILE A 413 -40.52 32.88 -7.49
CA ILE A 413 -40.51 31.41 -7.49
C ILE A 413 -39.09 30.86 -7.29
N VAL A 414 -38.97 29.71 -6.64
CA VAL A 414 -37.71 28.95 -6.53
C VAL A 414 -37.23 28.51 -7.92
N LEU A 415 -35.92 28.56 -8.15
CA LEU A 415 -35.28 28.31 -9.44
C LEU A 415 -35.57 26.90 -10.01
N ASP A 416 -35.55 25.85 -9.18
CA ASP A 416 -36.06 24.51 -9.57
C ASP A 416 -37.48 24.57 -10.15
N GLY A 417 -38.39 25.27 -9.47
CA GLY A 417 -39.79 25.42 -9.89
C GLY A 417 -39.92 26.19 -11.20
N ALA A 418 -39.13 27.25 -11.40
CA ALA A 418 -39.08 27.98 -12.67
C ALA A 418 -38.61 27.09 -13.83
N LEU A 419 -37.51 26.35 -13.64
CA LEU A 419 -36.97 25.44 -14.66
C LEU A 419 -37.98 24.33 -15.00
N ARG A 420 -38.65 23.73 -14.01
CA ARG A 420 -39.71 22.74 -14.25
C ARG A 420 -40.87 23.33 -15.06
N LEU A 421 -41.40 24.48 -14.66
CA LEU A 421 -42.53 25.13 -15.34
C LEU A 421 -42.18 25.63 -16.75
N MET A 422 -40.93 26.02 -16.99
CA MET A 422 -40.44 26.42 -18.30
C MET A 422 -40.32 25.22 -19.25
N LEU A 423 -39.77 24.10 -18.76
CA LEU A 423 -39.33 22.96 -19.59
C LEU A 423 -40.41 21.87 -19.76
N GLN A 424 -41.25 21.60 -18.75
CA GLN A 424 -42.28 20.55 -18.81
C GLN A 424 -43.26 20.69 -19.98
N PRO A 425 -43.84 21.88 -20.28
CA PRO A 425 -44.77 22.05 -21.41
C PRO A 425 -44.15 21.76 -22.79
N ARG A 426 -42.82 21.60 -22.86
CA ARG A 426 -42.02 21.49 -24.07
C ARG A 426 -41.39 20.10 -24.23
N ASN A 427 -41.78 19.14 -23.37
CA ASN A 427 -41.17 17.82 -23.25
C ASN A 427 -39.63 17.86 -23.04
N LYS A 428 -39.14 18.92 -22.39
CA LYS A 428 -37.74 19.06 -21.97
C LYS A 428 -37.63 18.84 -20.46
N ALA A 429 -36.44 18.50 -19.99
CA ALA A 429 -36.11 18.30 -18.59
C ALA A 429 -34.71 18.83 -18.30
N TYR A 430 -34.38 18.98 -17.02
CA TYR A 430 -33.02 19.29 -16.59
C TYR A 430 -32.53 18.23 -15.59
N MET A 431 -31.21 18.06 -15.49
CA MET A 431 -30.55 17.29 -14.43
C MET A 431 -29.29 18.02 -13.94
N VAL A 432 -28.87 17.75 -12.71
CA VAL A 432 -27.56 18.14 -12.20
C VAL A 432 -26.61 16.95 -12.36
N ARG A 433 -25.40 17.18 -12.85
CA ARG A 433 -24.36 16.15 -13.01
C ARG A 433 -22.98 16.80 -13.16
N ASP A 434 -21.96 16.23 -12.53
CA ASP A 434 -20.54 16.59 -12.75
C ASP A 434 -20.29 18.11 -12.58
N GLY A 435 -20.98 18.76 -11.64
CA GLY A 435 -20.88 20.21 -11.37
C GLY A 435 -21.67 21.12 -12.34
N VAL A 436 -22.53 20.56 -13.19
CA VAL A 436 -23.25 21.26 -14.27
C VAL A 436 -24.75 20.96 -14.28
N VAL A 437 -25.57 21.97 -14.58
CA VAL A 437 -27.01 21.82 -14.84
C VAL A 437 -27.22 21.58 -16.33
N LEU A 438 -27.54 20.34 -16.70
CA LEU A 438 -27.75 19.90 -18.08
C LEU A 438 -29.24 19.93 -18.44
N ILE A 439 -29.61 20.77 -19.42
CA ILE A 439 -30.96 20.81 -20.01
C ILE A 439 -30.99 19.90 -21.26
N THR A 440 -31.96 18.99 -21.33
CA THR A 440 -32.09 17.95 -22.36
C THR A 440 -33.56 17.65 -22.69
N THR A 441 -33.84 16.85 -23.71
CA THR A 441 -35.18 16.27 -23.93
C THR A 441 -35.55 15.29 -22.80
N ALA A 442 -36.82 15.28 -22.39
CA ALA A 442 -37.28 14.43 -21.29
C ALA A 442 -37.21 12.93 -21.63
N ASP A 443 -37.29 12.56 -22.91
CA ASP A 443 -37.17 11.17 -23.35
C ASP A 443 -35.72 10.67 -23.38
N ALA A 444 -34.74 11.54 -23.66
CA ALA A 444 -33.33 11.22 -23.43
C ALA A 444 -33.03 11.00 -21.94
N LEU A 445 -33.73 11.70 -21.03
CA LEU A 445 -33.62 11.47 -19.59
C LEU A 445 -34.20 10.10 -19.19
N LYS A 446 -35.37 9.72 -19.72
CA LYS A 446 -36.01 8.40 -19.45
C LYS A 446 -35.16 7.22 -19.94
N LYS A 447 -34.37 7.39 -21.00
CA LYS A 447 -33.45 6.38 -21.54
C LYS A 447 -32.17 6.18 -20.72
N ARG A 448 -31.91 6.98 -19.67
CA ARG A 448 -30.82 6.72 -18.72
C ARG A 448 -31.18 5.54 -17.81
N VAL A 449 -30.74 4.35 -18.22
CA VAL A 449 -30.77 3.15 -17.38
C VAL A 449 -29.64 3.17 -16.35
N LYS A 450 -30.00 3.07 -15.07
CA LYS A 450 -29.10 2.80 -13.95
C LYS A 450 -28.95 1.29 -13.79
N LEU A 451 -27.89 0.81 -13.15
CA LEU A 451 -27.80 -0.55 -12.61
C LEU A 451 -27.84 -0.47 -11.08
N ASP A 452 -28.71 -1.25 -10.45
CA ASP A 452 -28.69 -1.51 -9.00
C ASP A 452 -28.77 -3.02 -8.74
N LEU A 453 -28.12 -3.44 -7.66
CA LEU A 453 -28.09 -4.81 -7.18
C LEU A 453 -29.06 -4.93 -5.99
N TYR A 454 -30.04 -5.84 -6.07
CA TYR A 454 -30.89 -6.18 -4.94
C TYR A 454 -30.48 -7.54 -4.38
N ASP A 455 -30.11 -7.59 -3.10
CA ASP A 455 -30.10 -8.86 -2.37
C ASP A 455 -31.55 -9.33 -2.24
N VAL A 456 -31.81 -10.59 -2.62
CA VAL A 456 -33.08 -11.29 -2.52
C VAL A 456 -32.89 -12.71 -1.95
N GLN A 457 -31.78 -12.98 -1.25
CA GLN A 457 -31.51 -14.28 -0.64
C GLN A 457 -32.59 -14.66 0.39
N ASP A 458 -33.15 -13.69 1.11
CA ASP A 458 -34.26 -13.87 2.05
C ASP A 458 -35.60 -14.24 1.39
N LEU A 459 -35.75 -14.01 0.09
CA LEU A 459 -36.93 -14.36 -0.71
C LEU A 459 -36.74 -15.59 -1.60
N THR A 460 -35.49 -15.93 -1.90
CA THR A 460 -35.10 -17.01 -2.84
C THR A 460 -34.45 -18.20 -2.16
N TYR A 461 -34.07 -18.11 -0.88
CA TYR A 461 -33.67 -19.27 -0.10
C TYR A 461 -34.90 -19.97 0.48
N GLY A 462 -35.05 -21.27 0.24
CA GLY A 462 -36.15 -22.04 0.81
C GLY A 462 -36.08 -22.08 2.33
N MET A 463 -37.23 -21.98 3.00
CA MET A 463 -37.31 -22.31 4.42
C MET A 463 -37.26 -23.85 4.56
N ALA A 464 -36.45 -24.35 5.49
CA ALA A 464 -36.37 -25.78 5.75
C ALA A 464 -37.67 -26.26 6.42
N ASP A 465 -38.32 -27.26 5.82
CA ASP A 465 -39.42 -27.98 6.45
C ASP A 465 -38.84 -28.97 7.48
N PHE A 466 -39.44 -29.02 8.66
CA PHE A 466 -39.12 -29.98 9.71
C PHE A 466 -40.32 -30.94 9.91
N PRO A 467 -40.59 -31.84 8.94
CA PRO A 467 -41.71 -32.77 9.03
C PRO A 467 -41.57 -33.70 10.24
N GLY A 468 -42.72 -34.17 10.75
CA GLY A 468 -42.73 -35.15 11.82
C GLY A 468 -42.12 -36.48 11.39
N VAL A 469 -41.33 -37.11 12.25
CA VAL A 469 -40.80 -38.46 12.01
C VAL A 469 -41.92 -39.48 12.13
N ASP A 470 -42.16 -40.26 11.08
CA ASP A 470 -43.13 -41.36 11.11
C ASP A 470 -42.80 -42.34 12.24
N ILE A 471 -43.80 -42.66 13.05
CA ILE A 471 -43.67 -43.51 14.25
C ILE A 471 -44.07 -44.96 13.96
N SER A 472 -44.02 -45.37 12.69
CA SER A 472 -44.13 -46.76 12.28
C SER A 472 -42.86 -47.52 12.70
N LEU A 473 -43.04 -48.73 13.24
CA LEU A 473 -41.95 -49.65 13.52
C LEU A 473 -41.41 -50.21 12.20
N ALA A 474 -40.46 -49.48 11.59
CA ALA A 474 -39.69 -49.95 10.46
C ALA A 474 -39.01 -51.28 10.81
N THR A 475 -39.47 -52.36 10.19
CA THR A 475 -39.27 -53.73 10.70
C THR A 475 -37.82 -54.24 10.55
N ASP A 476 -36.98 -53.55 9.78
CA ASP A 476 -35.65 -53.99 9.35
C ASP A 476 -34.49 -53.01 9.66
N SER A 477 -34.69 -51.94 10.45
CA SER A 477 -33.63 -50.96 10.74
C SER A 477 -33.23 -50.88 12.22
N ILE A 478 -32.33 -51.77 12.65
CA ILE A 478 -31.49 -51.55 13.84
C ILE A 478 -30.43 -50.50 13.48
N GLY A 479 -30.83 -49.24 13.51
CA GLY A 479 -29.99 -48.09 13.20
C GLY A 479 -30.71 -46.80 13.57
N THR A 480 -29.97 -45.81 14.06
CA THR A 480 -30.54 -44.54 14.50
C THR A 480 -31.22 -43.83 13.33
N ALA A 481 -32.55 -43.76 13.35
CA ALA A 481 -33.35 -43.00 12.40
C ALA A 481 -33.20 -41.49 12.65
N VAL A 482 -32.00 -40.97 12.37
CA VAL A 482 -31.76 -39.53 12.20
C VAL A 482 -32.57 -39.14 10.98
N ALA A 483 -33.63 -38.35 11.20
CA ALA A 483 -34.44 -37.84 10.11
C ALA A 483 -33.56 -36.98 9.21
N ALA A 484 -33.33 -37.45 7.97
CA ALA A 484 -32.90 -36.57 6.90
C ALA A 484 -34.02 -35.54 6.71
N GLY A 485 -33.77 -34.29 7.11
CA GLY A 485 -34.71 -33.22 6.83
C GLY A 485 -34.91 -33.11 5.33
N GLU A 486 -36.14 -32.85 4.88
CA GLU A 486 -36.37 -32.54 3.48
C GLU A 486 -35.54 -31.31 3.10
N GLU A 487 -34.85 -31.36 1.96
CA GLU A 487 -34.11 -30.21 1.45
C GLU A 487 -35.05 -29.01 1.31
N ALA A 488 -34.56 -27.82 1.70
CA ALA A 488 -35.40 -26.66 1.90
C ALA A 488 -36.10 -26.23 0.60
N LYS A 489 -37.42 -26.42 0.55
CA LYS A 489 -38.22 -26.21 -0.66
C LYS A 489 -38.22 -24.73 -1.02
N GLN A 490 -37.60 -24.43 -2.16
CA GLN A 490 -37.45 -23.08 -2.66
C GLN A 490 -38.83 -22.53 -3.05
N GLN A 491 -39.33 -21.54 -2.30
CA GLN A 491 -40.69 -21.00 -2.51
C GLN A 491 -40.81 -20.20 -3.82
N PHE A 492 -39.71 -19.55 -4.22
CA PHE A 492 -39.55 -18.88 -5.51
C PHE A 492 -38.13 -19.16 -6.03
N THR A 493 -38.00 -19.57 -7.29
CA THR A 493 -36.70 -19.43 -7.96
C THR A 493 -36.41 -17.93 -8.19
N GLY A 494 -35.15 -17.55 -8.35
CA GLY A 494 -34.82 -16.15 -8.62
C GLY A 494 -35.28 -15.71 -10.02
N GLU A 495 -35.39 -16.67 -10.93
CA GLU A 495 -35.96 -16.56 -12.26
C GLU A 495 -37.47 -16.28 -12.19
N ASP A 496 -38.21 -16.99 -11.34
CA ASP A 496 -39.64 -16.72 -11.08
C ASP A 496 -39.85 -15.32 -10.50
N LEU A 497 -39.00 -14.89 -9.55
CA LEU A 497 -39.05 -13.54 -8.99
C LEU A 497 -38.76 -12.46 -10.07
N ALA A 498 -37.78 -12.69 -10.93
CA ALA A 498 -37.48 -11.80 -12.06
C ALA A 498 -38.64 -11.74 -13.08
N ASN A 499 -39.29 -12.86 -13.35
CA ASN A 499 -40.46 -12.94 -14.23
C ASN A 499 -41.71 -12.31 -13.61
N LEU A 500 -41.90 -12.43 -12.29
CA LEU A 500 -42.97 -11.78 -11.54
C LEU A 500 -42.82 -10.26 -11.56
N ILE A 501 -41.59 -9.75 -11.39
CA ILE A 501 -41.26 -8.33 -11.49
C ILE A 501 -41.53 -7.80 -12.91
N LYS A 502 -41.10 -8.52 -13.96
CA LYS A 502 -41.39 -8.20 -15.37
C LYS A 502 -42.89 -8.09 -15.68
N ASN A 503 -43.71 -8.96 -15.09
CA ASN A 503 -45.15 -9.00 -15.34
C ASN A 503 -45.93 -7.98 -14.49
N THR A 504 -45.48 -7.68 -13.26
CA THR A 504 -46.17 -6.76 -12.34
C THR A 504 -45.81 -5.30 -12.56
N ILE A 505 -44.55 -4.99 -12.89
CA ILE A 505 -44.05 -3.61 -13.01
C ILE A 505 -43.88 -3.27 -14.49
N HIS A 506 -44.83 -2.52 -15.05
CA HIS A 506 -44.80 -1.96 -16.42
C HIS A 506 -44.20 -2.89 -17.49
N LYS A 507 -44.97 -3.91 -17.89
CA LYS A 507 -44.57 -4.94 -18.87
C LYS A 507 -43.88 -4.37 -20.13
N ASP A 508 -44.34 -3.23 -20.62
CA ASP A 508 -43.85 -2.57 -21.84
C ASP A 508 -42.54 -1.77 -21.63
N GLN A 509 -41.88 -1.90 -20.47
CA GLN A 509 -40.62 -1.22 -20.12
C GLN A 509 -39.46 -2.18 -19.83
N TRP A 510 -39.52 -3.40 -20.38
CA TRP A 510 -38.48 -4.44 -20.25
C TRP A 510 -37.82 -4.82 -21.59
N GLU A 511 -37.83 -3.92 -22.57
CA GLU A 511 -37.16 -4.13 -23.86
C GLU A 511 -35.63 -4.07 -23.73
N GLU A 512 -34.97 -5.20 -24.02
CA GLU A 512 -33.52 -5.36 -23.93
C GLU A 512 -32.76 -4.47 -24.92
N ALA A 513 -33.40 -4.10 -26.05
CA ALA A 513 -32.88 -3.15 -27.03
C ALA A 513 -32.66 -1.73 -26.47
N ASP A 514 -33.43 -1.32 -25.46
CA ASP A 514 -33.30 -0.04 -24.75
C ASP A 514 -32.22 -0.11 -23.63
N GLY A 515 -31.48 -1.23 -23.56
CA GLY A 515 -30.47 -1.50 -22.53
C GLY A 515 -31.06 -1.86 -21.16
N LYS A 516 -32.37 -2.10 -21.08
CA LYS A 516 -33.10 -2.45 -19.86
C LYS A 516 -33.05 -3.96 -19.64
N SER A 517 -32.68 -4.42 -18.45
CA SER A 517 -32.61 -5.85 -18.15
C SER A 517 -32.85 -6.15 -16.67
N ILE A 518 -33.17 -7.41 -16.40
CA ILE A 518 -33.31 -7.97 -15.04
C ILE A 518 -32.88 -9.44 -15.11
N GLN A 519 -31.85 -9.76 -14.34
CA GLN A 519 -31.17 -11.06 -14.30
C GLN A 519 -31.00 -11.49 -12.84
N PHE A 520 -31.04 -12.79 -12.57
CA PHE A 520 -30.77 -13.36 -11.25
C PHE A 520 -29.42 -14.09 -11.27
N GLN A 521 -28.65 -13.96 -10.20
CA GLN A 521 -27.40 -14.69 -10.01
C GLN A 521 -27.10 -14.85 -8.51
N ASN A 522 -26.99 -16.09 -8.02
CA ASN A 522 -26.53 -16.42 -6.66
C ASN A 522 -27.25 -15.66 -5.51
N GLY A 523 -28.56 -15.45 -5.64
CA GLY A 523 -29.35 -14.71 -4.64
C GLY A 523 -29.38 -13.19 -4.82
N LEU A 524 -28.67 -12.66 -5.83
CA LEU A 524 -28.70 -11.26 -6.22
C LEU A 524 -29.55 -11.09 -7.48
N LEU A 525 -30.42 -10.09 -7.45
CA LEU A 525 -31.21 -9.63 -8.58
C LEU A 525 -30.53 -8.39 -9.18
N ILE A 526 -29.88 -8.59 -10.32
CA ILE A 526 -29.18 -7.55 -11.08
C ILE A 526 -30.22 -6.86 -11.97
N VAL A 527 -30.59 -5.62 -11.64
CA VAL A 527 -31.56 -4.84 -12.41
C VAL A 527 -30.86 -3.67 -13.09
N ARG A 528 -31.13 -3.50 -14.38
CA ARG A 528 -30.73 -2.33 -15.15
C ARG A 528 -31.98 -1.64 -15.72
N ASN A 529 -32.46 -0.55 -15.10
CA ASN A 529 -33.65 0.18 -15.56
C ASN A 529 -33.62 1.66 -15.10
N SER A 530 -34.68 2.44 -15.32
CA SER A 530 -34.75 3.84 -14.88
C SER A 530 -34.94 3.97 -13.36
N VAL A 531 -34.52 5.10 -12.79
CA VAL A 531 -34.55 5.35 -11.33
C VAL A 531 -35.96 5.20 -10.73
N ASP A 532 -37.01 5.52 -11.49
CA ASP A 532 -38.39 5.35 -11.03
C ASP A 532 -38.85 3.89 -11.05
N MET A 533 -38.38 3.06 -11.99
CA MET A 533 -38.57 1.61 -11.92
C MET A 533 -37.84 1.03 -10.70
N HIS A 534 -36.63 1.51 -10.38
CA HIS A 534 -35.90 1.09 -9.18
C HIS A 534 -36.63 1.44 -7.86
N LYS A 535 -37.39 2.54 -7.81
CA LYS A 535 -38.30 2.87 -6.69
C LYS A 535 -39.46 1.87 -6.61
N GLN A 536 -40.11 1.56 -7.73
CA GLN A 536 -41.23 0.60 -7.77
C GLN A 536 -40.78 -0.82 -7.39
N ILE A 537 -39.64 -1.28 -7.90
CA ILE A 537 -39.04 -2.59 -7.56
C ILE A 537 -38.68 -2.66 -6.07
N ARG A 538 -38.07 -1.60 -5.51
CA ARG A 538 -37.78 -1.54 -4.07
C ARG A 538 -39.05 -1.64 -3.22
N LYS A 539 -40.13 -0.96 -3.62
CA LYS A 539 -41.42 -1.06 -2.93
C LYS A 539 -41.99 -2.49 -3.04
N PHE A 540 -42.07 -3.04 -4.26
CA PHE A 540 -42.58 -4.39 -4.51
C PHE A 540 -41.83 -5.46 -3.69
N LEU A 541 -40.49 -5.42 -3.66
CA LEU A 541 -39.68 -6.33 -2.84
C LEU A 541 -39.93 -6.12 -1.33
N SER A 542 -40.20 -4.89 -0.88
CA SER A 542 -40.56 -4.62 0.52
C SER A 542 -41.96 -5.16 0.87
N ASP A 543 -42.92 -5.01 -0.03
CA ASP A 543 -44.29 -5.51 0.14
C ASP A 543 -44.32 -7.06 0.14
N LEU A 544 -43.48 -7.70 -0.70
CA LEU A 544 -43.30 -9.17 -0.75
C LEU A 544 -42.57 -9.71 0.50
N ARG A 545 -41.56 -8.99 1.00
CA ARG A 545 -40.92 -9.28 2.29
C ARG A 545 -41.91 -9.23 3.46
N ALA A 546 -42.81 -8.25 3.48
CA ALA A 546 -43.79 -8.09 4.55
C ALA A 546 -44.81 -9.24 4.64
N SER A 547 -45.12 -9.92 3.54
CA SER A 547 -46.05 -11.07 3.52
C SER A 547 -45.37 -12.43 3.74
N THR A 548 -44.11 -12.58 3.31
CA THR A 548 -43.33 -13.83 3.45
C THR A 548 -42.68 -13.99 4.82
N SER A 549 -42.19 -12.91 5.44
CA SER A 549 -41.48 -12.95 6.73
C SER A 549 -42.37 -13.10 7.97
N MET A 550 -43.67 -13.36 7.81
CA MET A 550 -44.60 -13.53 8.92
C MET A 550 -44.26 -14.76 9.77
N LEU A 551 -43.98 -14.56 11.06
CA LEU A 551 -43.89 -15.63 12.06
C LEU A 551 -45.27 -15.93 12.65
N VAL A 552 -45.53 -17.21 12.89
CA VAL A 552 -46.75 -17.74 13.52
C VAL A 552 -46.34 -18.53 14.75
N SER A 553 -46.90 -18.19 15.91
CA SER A 553 -46.68 -18.91 17.16
C SER A 553 -47.91 -19.77 17.47
N VAL A 554 -47.70 -21.09 17.57
CA VAL A 554 -48.76 -22.08 17.81
C VAL A 554 -48.58 -22.65 19.20
N GLU A 555 -49.47 -22.27 20.13
CA GLU A 555 -49.56 -22.86 21.46
C GLU A 555 -50.73 -23.85 21.51
N THR A 556 -50.48 -25.09 21.93
CA THR A 556 -51.51 -26.11 22.17
C THR A 556 -51.57 -26.42 23.65
N ARG A 557 -52.76 -26.45 24.26
CA ARG A 557 -52.94 -26.73 25.70
C ARG A 557 -53.69 -28.04 25.90
N PHE A 558 -52.98 -29.05 26.40
CA PHE A 558 -53.55 -30.32 26.84
C PHE A 558 -53.81 -30.26 28.34
N LEU A 559 -55.08 -30.35 28.75
CA LEU A 559 -55.48 -30.41 30.15
C LEU A 559 -56.03 -31.82 30.46
N SER A 560 -55.29 -32.58 31.26
CA SER A 560 -55.81 -33.80 31.90
C SER A 560 -56.44 -33.45 33.24
N VAL A 561 -57.64 -33.99 33.49
CA VAL A 561 -58.34 -33.92 34.77
C VAL A 561 -58.77 -35.32 35.16
N GLU A 562 -58.25 -35.79 36.28
CA GLU A 562 -58.44 -37.13 36.82
C GLU A 562 -58.92 -36.99 38.28
N SER A 563 -59.90 -37.81 38.68
CA SER A 563 -60.67 -37.62 39.91
C SER A 563 -61.13 -38.98 40.45
N ASP A 564 -60.18 -39.74 40.98
CA ASP A 564 -60.43 -41.08 41.47
C ASP A 564 -61.07 -41.11 42.86
N PHE A 565 -61.86 -42.15 43.09
CA PHE A 565 -62.50 -42.45 44.37
C PHE A 565 -62.58 -43.96 44.55
N LEU A 566 -62.14 -44.44 45.73
CA LEU A 566 -62.20 -45.84 46.11
C LEU A 566 -62.81 -45.91 47.51
N GLN A 567 -63.93 -46.60 47.61
CA GLN A 567 -64.56 -46.96 48.87
C GLN A 567 -64.71 -48.47 48.93
N GLU A 568 -64.02 -49.11 49.88
CA GLU A 568 -64.12 -50.55 50.14
C GLU A 568 -64.75 -50.75 51.51
N VAL A 569 -65.88 -51.45 51.55
CA VAL A 569 -66.52 -51.96 52.77
C VAL A 569 -66.47 -53.49 52.70
N GLY A 570 -65.34 -54.05 53.13
CA GLY A 570 -65.13 -55.49 53.18
C GLY A 570 -65.70 -56.08 54.46
N MET A 571 -66.41 -57.20 54.35
CA MET A 571 -66.74 -58.06 55.48
C MET A 571 -66.26 -59.48 55.16
N ASP A 572 -65.44 -60.04 56.05
CA ASP A 572 -64.87 -61.38 55.94
C ASP A 572 -65.29 -62.19 57.16
N PHE A 573 -65.73 -63.43 56.93
CA PHE A 573 -66.32 -64.33 57.92
C PHE A 573 -65.52 -65.63 57.94
N ARG A 574 -64.86 -65.90 59.07
CA ARG A 574 -63.90 -67.01 59.20
C ARG A 574 -64.14 -67.83 60.46
N ASP A 575 -63.78 -69.09 60.37
CA ASP A 575 -63.68 -70.00 61.51
C ASP A 575 -62.30 -69.88 62.19
N VAL A 576 -62.25 -70.06 63.51
CA VAL A 576 -61.03 -69.96 64.33
C VAL A 576 -60.42 -71.36 64.50
N ASN A 577 -59.96 -71.94 63.40
CA ASN A 577 -59.42 -73.29 63.41
C ASN A 577 -58.10 -73.37 64.21
N ALA A 578 -58.05 -74.24 65.22
CA ALA A 578 -56.93 -74.42 66.13
C ALA A 578 -56.22 -75.78 65.88
N VAL A 579 -55.18 -75.77 65.04
CA VAL A 579 -54.43 -76.98 64.68
C VAL A 579 -53.29 -77.25 65.67
N GLY A 580 -53.61 -78.00 66.72
CA GLY A 580 -52.68 -78.36 67.79
C GLY A 580 -52.65 -77.34 68.94
N ASN A 581 -51.73 -77.51 69.89
CA ASN A 581 -51.66 -76.72 71.13
C ASN A 581 -51.09 -75.29 70.94
N GLN A 582 -51.18 -74.76 69.71
CA GLN A 582 -50.81 -73.41 69.30
C GLN A 582 -51.88 -72.92 68.30
N PHE A 583 -52.42 -71.71 68.51
CA PHE A 583 -53.42 -71.11 67.62
C PHE A 583 -52.78 -70.63 66.31
N ASN A 584 -52.47 -71.57 65.42
CA ASN A 584 -51.70 -71.33 64.20
C ASN A 584 -52.56 -70.69 63.09
N ARG A 585 -52.99 -69.43 63.30
CA ARG A 585 -53.78 -68.66 62.33
C ARG A 585 -52.92 -68.19 61.15
N VAL A 586 -53.54 -68.07 59.98
CA VAL A 586 -52.88 -67.73 58.70
C VAL A 586 -52.16 -66.38 58.75
N GLN A 587 -50.95 -66.31 58.17
CA GLN A 587 -50.17 -65.08 58.02
C GLN A 587 -50.97 -63.98 57.29
N GLY A 588 -50.97 -62.76 57.83
CA GLY A 588 -51.49 -61.58 57.14
C GLY A 588 -51.81 -60.40 58.07
N ILE A 589 -52.28 -60.67 59.29
CA ILE A 589 -52.57 -59.66 60.33
C ILE A 589 -52.07 -60.20 61.67
N SER A 590 -51.48 -59.34 62.51
CA SER A 590 -50.86 -59.72 63.80
C SER A 590 -51.77 -60.60 64.68
N THR A 591 -51.17 -61.60 65.33
CA THR A 591 -51.87 -62.65 66.09
C THR A 591 -52.51 -62.14 67.37
N LEU A 592 -53.53 -62.86 67.84
CA LEU A 592 -54.25 -62.56 69.10
C LEU A 592 -53.54 -63.17 70.34
N THR A 593 -52.20 -63.28 70.28
CA THR A 593 -51.38 -64.05 71.23
C THR A 593 -51.18 -63.39 72.59
N ASP A 594 -51.35 -62.07 72.69
CA ASP A 594 -51.11 -61.31 73.93
C ASP A 594 -52.31 -61.34 74.89
N ILE A 595 -53.40 -62.04 74.54
CA ILE A 595 -54.61 -62.16 75.35
C ILE A 595 -54.53 -63.39 76.26
N GLN A 596 -53.58 -63.35 77.19
CA GLN A 596 -53.43 -64.37 78.22
C GLN A 596 -53.92 -63.82 79.58
N PRO A 597 -55.01 -64.34 80.17
CA PRO A 597 -55.47 -63.94 81.51
C PRO A 597 -54.59 -64.58 82.60
N GLY A 598 -53.29 -64.30 82.55
CA GLY A 598 -52.28 -64.72 83.51
C GLY A 598 -51.68 -63.53 84.25
N TYR A 599 -51.72 -63.57 85.58
CA TYR A 599 -51.10 -62.55 86.43
C TYR A 599 -49.57 -62.61 86.28
N VAL A 600 -48.97 -61.67 85.55
CA VAL A 600 -47.51 -61.49 85.48
C VAL A 600 -47.14 -60.03 85.74
N LEU A 601 -46.79 -59.75 87.00
CA LEU A 601 -46.03 -58.55 87.36
C LEU A 601 -44.56 -58.77 86.99
N GLY A 602 -44.02 -57.96 86.09
CA GLY A 602 -42.58 -57.90 85.79
C GLY A 602 -42.14 -58.75 84.59
N ALA A 603 -42.17 -58.14 83.39
CA ALA A 603 -41.56 -58.68 82.17
C ALA A 603 -41.03 -57.57 81.23
N ILE A 604 -40.49 -56.48 81.80
CA ILE A 604 -39.66 -55.52 81.04
C ILE A 604 -38.20 -55.99 81.02
N ASP A 605 -37.96 -57.13 80.37
CA ASP A 605 -36.62 -57.64 80.08
C ASP A 605 -36.35 -57.61 78.57
N GLN A 606 -35.12 -57.24 78.19
CA GLN A 606 -34.78 -56.86 76.82
C GLN A 606 -34.30 -58.06 76.00
N ALA A 607 -35.25 -58.86 75.53
CA ALA A 607 -34.98 -59.90 74.53
C ALA A 607 -34.50 -59.26 73.20
N PHE A 608 -33.21 -59.38 72.92
CA PHE A 608 -32.63 -59.05 71.60
C PHE A 608 -33.22 -59.99 70.53
N ILE A 609 -33.87 -59.44 69.50
CA ILE A 609 -34.44 -60.21 68.38
C ILE A 609 -33.58 -59.98 67.12
N ALA A 610 -33.28 -61.07 66.41
CA ALA A 610 -32.38 -61.06 65.26
C ALA A 610 -32.98 -60.41 64.00
N PRO A 611 -32.17 -59.76 63.15
CA PRO A 611 -32.63 -59.16 61.89
C PRO A 611 -32.96 -60.25 60.87
N GLY A 612 -34.26 -60.44 60.58
CA GLY A 612 -34.73 -61.39 59.57
C GLY A 612 -36.25 -61.55 59.54
N ASN A 613 -36.88 -61.61 60.71
CA ASN A 613 -38.34 -61.58 60.81
C ASN A 613 -38.82 -60.12 60.88
N GLY A 614 -39.54 -59.67 59.85
CA GLY A 614 -40.18 -58.36 59.86
C GLY A 614 -41.26 -58.29 60.94
N LEU A 615 -41.15 -57.32 61.85
CA LEU A 615 -42.25 -56.97 62.74
C LEU A 615 -43.44 -56.51 61.89
N PRO A 616 -44.65 -57.10 62.03
CA PRO A 616 -45.85 -56.44 61.55
C PRO A 616 -46.01 -55.14 62.36
N ALA A 617 -46.27 -54.02 61.69
CA ALA A 617 -46.39 -52.73 62.34
C ALA A 617 -47.63 -52.69 63.24
N THR A 618 -47.47 -53.02 64.52
CA THR A 618 -48.53 -52.99 65.53
C THR A 618 -48.89 -51.55 65.85
N SER A 619 -49.79 -50.96 65.06
CA SER A 619 -50.52 -49.76 65.48
C SER A 619 -51.22 -50.05 66.81
N ALA A 620 -51.26 -49.09 67.72
CA ALA A 620 -51.84 -49.26 69.06
C ALA A 620 -53.38 -49.36 68.99
N GLY A 621 -53.88 -50.56 68.66
CA GLY A 621 -55.29 -50.85 68.55
C GLY A 621 -55.95 -51.06 69.92
N ILE A 622 -57.11 -50.45 70.13
CA ILE A 622 -57.90 -50.68 71.35
C ILE A 622 -58.45 -52.11 71.26
N THR A 623 -58.03 -52.95 72.20
CA THR A 623 -58.43 -54.36 72.31
C THR A 623 -59.19 -54.56 73.61
N GLY A 624 -60.43 -55.04 73.53
CA GLY A 624 -61.30 -55.31 74.67
C GLY A 624 -61.74 -56.77 74.69
N VAL A 625 -61.72 -57.39 75.87
CA VAL A 625 -62.01 -58.82 76.06
C VAL A 625 -62.96 -58.99 77.21
N PHE A 626 -64.03 -59.74 76.98
CA PHE A 626 -65.11 -59.95 77.92
C PHE A 626 -65.42 -61.44 78.03
N GLY A 627 -65.12 -62.01 79.20
CA GLY A 627 -65.22 -63.43 79.52
C GLY A 627 -64.46 -63.74 80.80
N ASN A 628 -64.94 -64.70 81.59
CA ASN A 628 -64.36 -65.05 82.91
C ASN A 628 -63.97 -66.54 83.01
N SER A 629 -63.69 -67.19 81.87
CA SER A 629 -63.22 -68.58 81.82
C SER A 629 -62.55 -68.88 80.48
N VAL A 630 -61.65 -69.86 80.47
CA VAL A 630 -60.94 -70.34 79.25
C VAL A 630 -61.91 -70.92 78.19
N ALA A 631 -63.13 -71.32 78.59
CA ALA A 631 -64.13 -71.88 77.69
C ALA A 631 -64.97 -70.82 76.95
N ARG A 632 -65.05 -69.57 77.44
CA ARG A 632 -65.93 -68.53 76.87
C ARG A 632 -65.28 -67.15 76.91
N SER A 633 -64.93 -66.64 75.72
CA SER A 633 -64.31 -65.32 75.55
C SER A 633 -64.84 -64.62 74.31
N MET A 634 -65.29 -63.38 74.46
CA MET A 634 -65.57 -62.46 73.35
C MET A 634 -64.47 -61.40 73.29
N GLY A 635 -63.85 -61.23 72.12
CA GLY A 635 -62.81 -60.24 71.87
C GLY A 635 -63.23 -59.25 70.76
N ALA A 636 -62.87 -57.98 70.94
CA ALA A 636 -63.00 -56.95 69.91
C ALA A 636 -61.68 -56.18 69.79
N ARG A 637 -61.21 -55.92 68.57
CA ARG A 637 -60.08 -55.01 68.29
C ARG A 637 -60.42 -54.03 67.19
N ILE A 638 -59.98 -52.78 67.37
CA ILE A 638 -60.03 -51.73 66.35
C ILE A 638 -58.59 -51.27 66.09
N GLN A 639 -58.13 -51.36 64.83
CA GLN A 639 -56.75 -51.03 64.45
C GLN A 639 -56.69 -50.45 63.03
N ASN A 640 -55.68 -49.60 62.77
CA ASN A 640 -55.37 -49.09 61.44
C ASN A 640 -54.25 -49.95 60.84
N ILE A 641 -54.55 -50.69 59.76
CA ILE A 641 -53.58 -51.61 59.17
C ILE A 641 -52.90 -50.95 57.97
N MET A 642 -51.71 -50.40 58.21
CA MET A 642 -50.78 -50.00 57.16
C MET A 642 -50.02 -51.23 56.65
N VAL A 643 -50.53 -51.87 55.60
CA VAL A 643 -49.90 -53.06 54.99
C VAL A 643 -48.73 -52.65 54.10
N GLY A 644 -47.50 -52.80 54.60
CA GLY A 644 -46.30 -52.97 53.75
C GLY A 644 -45.95 -51.82 52.80
N ASP A 645 -46.09 -50.57 53.25
CA ASP A 645 -45.73 -49.35 52.51
C ASP A 645 -44.20 -49.20 52.33
N PHE A 646 -43.62 -50.05 51.48
CA PHE A 646 -42.24 -49.94 51.05
C PHE A 646 -42.09 -48.77 50.09
N LEU A 647 -41.27 -47.78 50.49
CA LEU A 647 -41.00 -46.52 49.78
C LEU A 647 -40.73 -46.67 48.26
N VAL A 648 -40.18 -47.80 47.83
CA VAL A 648 -39.87 -48.09 46.41
C VAL A 648 -41.14 -48.24 45.55
N ASN A 649 -42.22 -48.85 46.06
CA ASN A 649 -43.43 -49.09 45.26
C ASN A 649 -44.17 -47.79 44.88
N ARG A 650 -44.07 -46.75 45.71
CA ARG A 650 -44.70 -45.44 45.44
C ARG A 650 -44.13 -44.75 44.19
N PHE A 651 -42.92 -45.08 43.76
CA PHE A 651 -42.29 -44.47 42.58
C PHE A 651 -42.63 -45.16 41.25
N PHE A 652 -43.13 -46.40 41.26
CA PHE A 652 -43.26 -47.22 40.05
C PHE A 652 -44.64 -47.83 39.79
N SER A 653 -45.60 -47.75 40.73
CA SER A 653 -46.98 -48.19 40.45
C SER A 653 -48.03 -47.19 40.92
N GLN A 654 -48.64 -46.47 39.97
CA GLN A 654 -49.87 -45.68 40.15
C GLN A 654 -51.13 -46.57 40.27
N ILE A 655 -50.99 -47.81 40.74
CA ILE A 655 -52.13 -48.73 40.89
C ILE A 655 -52.87 -48.29 42.16
N TYR A 656 -54.06 -47.73 41.96
CA TYR A 656 -54.96 -47.30 43.03
C TYR A 656 -55.38 -48.52 43.86
N ARG A 657 -54.80 -48.66 45.05
CA ARG A 657 -54.98 -49.80 45.95
C ARG A 657 -55.82 -49.43 47.18
N PRO A 658 -56.51 -50.41 47.80
CA PRO A 658 -57.26 -50.21 49.04
C PRO A 658 -56.35 -50.26 50.30
N ASP A 659 -55.05 -50.07 50.17
CA ASP A 659 -54.10 -50.16 51.29
C ASP A 659 -54.29 -49.03 52.33
N GLY A 660 -54.18 -49.39 53.61
CA GLY A 660 -54.61 -48.55 54.73
C GLY A 660 -56.11 -48.70 55.07
N GLY A 661 -56.66 -47.67 55.71
CA GLY A 661 -58.05 -47.64 56.18
C GLY A 661 -58.23 -48.13 57.63
N GLY A 662 -59.48 -48.12 58.09
CA GLY A 662 -59.86 -48.65 59.39
C GLY A 662 -60.20 -50.13 59.31
N THR A 663 -59.78 -50.91 60.31
CA THR A 663 -60.28 -52.29 60.49
C THR A 663 -60.88 -52.47 61.87
N LEU A 664 -62.04 -53.11 61.90
CA LEU A 664 -62.71 -53.58 63.11
C LEU A 664 -62.80 -55.10 63.01
N GLN A 665 -62.30 -55.79 64.03
CA GLN A 665 -62.45 -57.23 64.15
C GLN A 665 -63.20 -57.56 65.43
N TRP A 666 -64.13 -58.50 65.30
CA TRP A 666 -64.85 -59.12 66.40
C TRP A 666 -64.61 -60.63 66.35
N THR A 667 -64.50 -61.27 67.50
CA THR A 667 -64.22 -62.71 67.60
C THR A 667 -64.96 -63.28 68.80
N LEU A 668 -65.72 -64.34 68.55
CA LEU A 668 -66.44 -65.11 69.55
C LEU A 668 -65.82 -66.50 69.68
N LEU A 669 -65.58 -66.92 70.92
CA LEU A 669 -65.05 -68.23 71.27
C LEU A 669 -65.94 -68.86 72.35
N ASP A 670 -66.60 -69.96 71.97
CA ASP A 670 -67.47 -70.85 72.76
C ASP A 670 -67.38 -72.25 72.11
N ASP A 671 -68.37 -73.13 72.30
CA ASP A 671 -68.51 -74.41 71.56
C ASP A 671 -68.48 -74.24 70.02
N ILE A 672 -68.75 -73.03 69.52
CA ILE A 672 -68.57 -72.62 68.12
C ILE A 672 -67.60 -71.44 68.08
N SER A 673 -66.66 -71.49 67.14
CA SER A 673 -65.69 -70.41 66.89
C SER A 673 -66.15 -69.53 65.72
N PHE A 674 -65.98 -68.21 65.85
CA PHE A 674 -66.38 -67.28 64.78
C PHE A 674 -65.59 -65.98 64.82
N GLU A 675 -65.06 -65.56 63.67
CA GLU A 675 -64.26 -64.35 63.48
C GLU A 675 -64.88 -63.50 62.35
N VAL A 676 -65.17 -62.23 62.66
CA VAL A 676 -65.66 -61.24 61.70
C VAL A 676 -64.59 -60.16 61.56
N ILE A 677 -64.12 -59.93 60.33
CA ILE A 677 -63.19 -58.85 60.01
C ILE A 677 -63.89 -57.88 59.08
N MET A 678 -64.09 -56.64 59.54
CA MET A 678 -64.61 -55.54 58.75
C MET A 678 -63.47 -54.60 58.36
N ARG A 679 -63.37 -54.29 57.06
CA ARG A 679 -62.41 -53.32 56.50
C ARG A 679 -63.17 -52.13 55.93
N LEU A 680 -62.76 -50.93 56.30
CA LEU A 680 -63.35 -49.66 55.87
C LEU A 680 -62.26 -48.78 55.26
N VAL A 681 -62.26 -48.68 53.93
CA VAL A 681 -61.34 -47.84 53.17
C VAL A 681 -62.13 -46.76 52.44
N SER A 682 -61.63 -45.52 52.48
CA SER A 682 -62.12 -44.42 51.66
C SER A 682 -60.94 -43.56 51.24
N ARG A 683 -60.71 -43.44 49.93
CA ARG A 683 -59.64 -42.65 49.31
C ARG A 683 -60.24 -41.83 48.18
N SER A 684 -59.85 -40.57 48.08
CA SER A 684 -60.08 -39.75 46.89
C SER A 684 -58.77 -39.10 46.46
N GLU A 685 -58.55 -39.02 45.16
CA GLU A 685 -57.37 -38.43 44.55
C GLU A 685 -57.81 -37.52 43.40
N LYS A 686 -57.15 -36.37 43.24
CA LYS A 686 -57.48 -35.38 42.21
C LYS A 686 -56.20 -34.89 41.57
N ASN A 687 -56.11 -35.07 40.26
CA ASN A 687 -54.92 -34.80 39.49
C ASN A 687 -55.26 -33.87 38.32
N HIS A 688 -54.44 -32.83 38.14
CA HIS A 688 -54.66 -31.75 37.18
C HIS A 688 -53.34 -31.47 36.48
N ILE A 689 -53.18 -31.98 35.26
CA ILE A 689 -51.95 -31.86 34.47
C ILE A 689 -52.24 -30.97 33.27
N LEU A 690 -51.67 -29.77 33.26
CA LEU A 690 -51.66 -28.87 32.10
C LEU A 690 -50.30 -29.00 31.40
N THR A 691 -50.32 -29.45 30.14
CA THR A 691 -49.15 -29.53 29.26
C THR A 691 -49.35 -28.59 28.08
N ALA A 692 -48.51 -27.57 27.97
CA ALA A 692 -48.68 -26.47 27.01
C ALA A 692 -47.48 -26.31 26.06
N PRO A 693 -47.27 -27.24 25.09
CA PRO A 693 -46.26 -27.05 24.05
C PRO A 693 -46.57 -25.84 23.18
N LYS A 694 -45.52 -25.07 22.90
CA LYS A 694 -45.53 -23.88 22.04
C LYS A 694 -44.45 -24.03 20.98
N LEU A 695 -44.79 -23.73 19.72
CA LEU A 695 -43.87 -23.79 18.59
C LEU A 695 -44.04 -22.56 17.71
N THR A 696 -42.94 -21.86 17.46
CA THR A 696 -42.88 -20.68 16.57
C THR A 696 -42.28 -21.11 15.24
N LEU A 697 -42.96 -20.79 14.14
CA LEU A 697 -42.59 -21.18 12.78
C LEU A 697 -42.92 -20.07 11.78
N PHE A 698 -42.28 -20.06 10.62
CA PHE A 698 -42.64 -19.12 9.56
C PHE A 698 -43.94 -19.52 8.85
N ASN A 699 -44.65 -18.54 8.31
CA ASN A 699 -45.81 -18.76 7.46
C ASN A 699 -45.48 -19.77 6.34
N THR A 700 -46.37 -20.73 6.08
CA THR A 700 -46.22 -21.89 5.17
C THR A 700 -45.14 -22.92 5.50
N GLN A 701 -44.27 -22.70 6.50
CA GLN A 701 -43.28 -23.68 6.95
C GLN A 701 -43.92 -24.83 7.75
N ARG A 702 -43.45 -26.06 7.55
CA ARG A 702 -43.79 -27.21 8.40
C ARG A 702 -42.82 -27.31 9.58
N GLY A 703 -43.37 -27.38 10.79
CA GLY A 703 -42.62 -27.66 12.01
C GLY A 703 -43.26 -28.80 12.80
N ASN A 704 -42.46 -29.48 13.62
CA ASN A 704 -42.95 -30.46 14.59
C ASN A 704 -42.34 -30.22 15.97
N PHE A 705 -43.04 -30.65 17.01
CA PHE A 705 -42.53 -30.69 18.38
C PHE A 705 -42.98 -32.02 19.02
N ARG A 706 -42.03 -32.76 19.61
CA ARG A 706 -42.28 -34.10 20.14
C ARG A 706 -41.55 -34.32 21.46
N ILE A 707 -42.31 -34.60 22.51
CA ILE A 707 -41.83 -35.22 23.75
C ILE A 707 -42.38 -36.64 23.78
N SER A 708 -41.52 -37.66 23.80
CA SER A 708 -41.94 -39.06 23.94
C SER A 708 -40.82 -39.92 24.52
N ASN A 709 -41.14 -40.76 25.50
CA ASN A 709 -40.27 -41.89 25.85
C ASN A 709 -40.44 -43.01 24.81
N GLN A 710 -39.35 -43.65 24.39
CA GLN A 710 -39.38 -44.76 23.44
C GLN A 710 -38.96 -46.05 24.17
N MET A 711 -39.89 -47.00 24.27
CA MET A 711 -39.65 -48.32 24.87
C MET A 711 -39.72 -49.40 23.80
N ALA A 712 -38.61 -50.11 23.58
CA ALA A 712 -38.57 -51.27 22.70
C ALA A 712 -39.19 -52.49 23.41
N TYR A 713 -40.32 -52.97 22.91
CA TYR A 713 -40.88 -54.25 23.33
C TYR A 713 -40.30 -55.39 22.47
N ILE A 714 -39.60 -56.31 23.12
CA ILE A 714 -39.40 -57.66 22.59
C ILE A 714 -40.73 -58.40 22.80
N ARG A 715 -41.17 -59.17 21.80
CA ARG A 715 -42.47 -59.83 21.77
C ARG A 715 -42.35 -61.35 21.94
#